data_AF-A0A7G9YSL1-F1
#
_entry.id   AF-A0A7G9YSL1-F1
#
_cell.length_a   1.000
_cell.length_b   1.000
_cell.length_c   1.000
_cell.angle_alpha   90.00
_cell.angle_beta   90.00
_cell.angle_gamma   90.00
#
_symmetry.space_group_name_H-M   'P 1'
#
loop_
_entity.id
_entity.type
_entity.pdbx_description
1 polymer ?
#
loop_
_entity_poly.entity_id
_entity_poly.type
_entity_poly.pdbx_seq_one_letter_code
_entity_poly.pdbx_strand_id
1 'polypeptide(L)'
;MWCIQTIDAIFRACMYDVLDLYEEPYDPKRPLVNLDEKPKQLLGEKRMPIPMKPGSPEKYDYEYVRNGTANIFVAVEFKAGKRVTQVTERRTMKDFARFVKMLVDEYPDAEVIRLVTDNLNTHKEKAFYETFSKEEAERILSKIEFHYTPKHGSWLNAAEIEINVMDIECTDRRIGDLETLAREVAAWTKRRNDQKKKINWKFTRDKADKKLSKYYVQGLNCGDTSNVYSYNSTNIWNSPEKVTHTYNDSTYTNYLGNYWSDYKEKYPDAEEIDSTGIWDTPFSIDSDNDNYPLKEPFENYIKPISMIRIGYQPSTHHLAHMTAIEKGWWERDLARFGLEKVTDTEFPSGPPEMTAMMVGDIDVAYVGVAPPISAIDKGLDAKIVAAVQINGSALVLLPELAANYTSAKDIKGLKIATFPPGSVQDIILKKWLKDNGLDPEKDVDIIPMGHQEAISAIEARAVDGVFLPSPSPTIIEMEGAGRIVILSGGMMPNHACCCLLVSGEMIREHPEIVEQIIRTHVNATEYNKAHPDEAAEIFARKTGCDVEMVRESFKRTDMKWIHNPHLEIPSTLEYARVHYEMGYTDKLLAEEDHFDTSFYDKITAIFDTGQPKNPYPSIFGTHNGTITPNATIEVSKLYTYPCEGTGGHTKYARIWNSSLDTNATWNGYVGDWHNISFNEPFTLVAGKTYNYTIRTGSYPQIYHTPVLSTENGWINCTRFTDANGKKYYDWIPAIRLE
;
A
#
# COMPACT_ATOMS: atom_id res chain seq x y z
N MET A 1 5.64 18.29 21.95
CA MET A 1 6.30 17.29 21.07
C MET A 1 5.35 17.12 19.90
N TRP A 2 5.75 17.51 18.70
CA TRP A 2 4.89 17.46 17.52
C TRP A 2 4.79 16.01 17.06
N CYS A 3 3.58 15.51 16.81
CA CYS A 3 3.38 14.20 16.21
C CYS A 3 3.63 14.37 14.70
N ILE A 4 4.90 14.30 14.30
CA ILE A 4 5.30 14.41 12.89
C ILE A 4 5.08 13.02 12.27
N GLN A 5 4.23 12.93 11.26
CA GLN A 5 4.05 11.71 10.44
C GLN A 5 5.35 11.41 9.66
N THR A 6 5.42 10.30 8.94
CA THR A 6 6.54 9.95 8.05
C THR A 6 6.90 11.14 7.14
N ILE A 7 8.17 11.55 7.15
CA ILE A 7 8.67 12.63 6.30
C ILE A 7 9.08 12.05 4.94
N ASP A 8 8.09 11.84 4.08
CA ASP A 8 8.27 11.31 2.73
C ASP A 8 8.74 12.37 1.71
N ALA A 9 8.90 11.98 0.44
CA ALA A 9 9.31 12.91 -0.61
C ALA A 9 8.32 14.05 -0.85
N ILE A 10 7.02 13.81 -0.74
CA ILE A 10 5.96 14.81 -0.96
C ILE A 10 5.95 15.81 0.20
N PHE A 11 6.04 15.32 1.44
CA PHE A 11 6.16 16.15 2.64
C PHE A 11 7.37 17.07 2.52
N ARG A 12 8.52 16.54 2.09
CA ARG A 12 9.74 17.35 1.89
C ARG A 12 9.58 18.37 0.78
N ALA A 13 8.99 18.00 -0.36
CA ALA A 13 8.76 18.93 -1.46
C ALA A 13 7.89 20.11 -1.01
N CYS A 14 6.75 19.85 -0.36
CA CYS A 14 5.88 20.91 0.19
C CYS A 14 6.56 21.71 1.30
N MET A 15 7.36 21.06 2.16
CA MET A 15 8.11 21.75 3.21
C MET A 15 9.15 22.69 2.62
N TYR A 16 9.94 22.22 1.65
CA TYR A 16 10.96 23.03 0.99
C TYR A 16 10.35 24.15 0.17
N ASP A 17 9.23 23.93 -0.53
CA ASP A 17 8.49 24.99 -1.23
C ASP A 17 8.14 26.16 -0.28
N VAL A 18 7.54 25.86 0.88
CA VAL A 18 7.20 26.88 1.89
C VAL A 18 8.45 27.54 2.50
N LEU A 19 9.48 26.75 2.81
CA LEU A 19 10.70 27.27 3.43
C LEU A 19 11.52 28.14 2.48
N ASP A 20 11.62 27.75 1.21
CA ASP A 20 12.31 28.51 0.17
C ASP A 20 11.60 29.87 -0.04
N LEU A 21 10.25 29.90 -0.10
CA LEU A 21 9.47 31.15 -0.11
C LEU A 21 9.72 32.04 1.12
N TYR A 22 9.84 31.43 2.29
CA TYR A 22 10.10 32.16 3.53
C TYR A 22 11.51 32.76 3.57
N GLU A 23 12.46 32.20 2.83
CA GLU A 23 13.84 32.72 2.72
C GLU A 23 13.97 33.85 1.69
N GLU A 24 13.06 33.94 0.72
CA GLU A 24 13.11 34.99 -0.30
C GLU A 24 13.09 36.43 0.29
N PRO A 25 13.71 37.42 -0.38
CA PRO A 25 13.55 38.82 -0.02
C PRO A 25 12.09 39.28 -0.06
N TYR A 26 11.77 40.33 0.70
CA TYR A 26 10.45 40.95 0.65
C TYR A 26 10.20 41.60 -0.72
N ASP A 27 9.10 41.23 -1.37
CA ASP A 27 8.63 41.81 -2.63
C ASP A 27 7.17 42.30 -2.50
N PRO A 28 6.90 43.62 -2.55
CA PRO A 28 5.54 44.16 -2.47
C PRO A 28 4.68 43.89 -3.72
N LYS A 29 5.28 43.51 -4.87
CA LYS A 29 4.55 43.12 -6.08
C LYS A 29 4.11 41.66 -6.04
N ARG A 30 4.83 40.83 -5.28
CA ARG A 30 4.54 39.42 -5.05
C ARG A 30 4.42 39.11 -3.54
N PRO A 31 3.45 39.70 -2.82
CA PRO A 31 3.35 39.53 -1.38
C PRO A 31 3.20 38.05 -0.99
N LEU A 32 3.92 37.64 0.05
CA LEU A 32 3.84 36.31 0.66
C LEU A 32 2.89 36.38 1.85
N VAL A 33 1.72 35.77 1.69
CA VAL A 33 0.63 35.84 2.67
C VAL A 33 0.31 34.45 3.19
N ASN A 34 0.33 34.32 4.50
CA ASN A 34 -0.04 33.11 5.21
C ASN A 34 -1.47 33.22 5.71
N LEU A 35 -2.32 32.27 5.37
CA LEU A 35 -3.73 32.25 5.74
C LEU A 35 -4.04 30.99 6.55
N ASP A 36 -4.78 31.19 7.64
CA ASP A 36 -5.39 30.11 8.42
C ASP A 36 -6.65 30.63 9.11
N GLU A 37 -7.43 29.74 9.73
CA GLU A 37 -8.60 30.11 10.51
C GLU A 37 -8.70 29.40 11.85
N LYS A 38 -9.35 30.09 12.78
CA LYS A 38 -9.58 29.58 14.12
C LYS A 38 -11.07 29.51 14.47
N PRO A 39 -11.59 28.34 14.90
CA PRO A 39 -12.87 28.29 15.58
C PRO A 39 -12.78 28.90 16.99
N LYS A 40 -13.72 29.77 17.34
CA LYS A 40 -13.84 30.41 18.65
C LYS A 40 -15.20 30.10 19.26
N GLN A 41 -15.21 29.49 20.44
CA GLN A 41 -16.44 29.33 21.22
C GLN A 41 -16.87 30.68 21.82
N LEU A 42 -18.14 31.04 21.65
CA LEU A 42 -18.73 32.24 22.23
C LEU A 42 -19.23 31.90 23.64
N LEU A 43 -18.62 32.55 24.64
CA LEU A 43 -18.85 32.29 26.05
C LEU A 43 -19.35 33.58 26.72
N GLY A 44 -20.64 33.61 27.04
CA GLY A 44 -21.26 34.68 27.81
C GLY A 44 -21.11 34.49 29.32
N GLU A 45 -21.31 35.56 30.07
CA GLU A 45 -21.26 35.55 31.53
C GLU A 45 -22.60 35.12 32.12
N LYS A 46 -22.60 34.16 33.05
CA LYS A 46 -23.83 33.76 33.76
C LYS A 46 -24.21 34.76 34.86
N ARG A 47 -23.22 35.43 35.45
CA ARG A 47 -23.38 36.53 36.40
C ARG A 47 -22.48 37.68 35.97
N MET A 48 -22.94 38.92 36.15
CA MET A 48 -22.13 40.09 35.81
C MET A 48 -20.80 40.07 36.60
N PRO A 49 -19.65 40.19 35.91
CA PRO A 49 -18.35 40.27 36.57
C PRO A 49 -18.29 41.41 37.59
N ILE A 50 -17.56 41.19 38.69
CA ILE A 50 -17.30 42.23 39.68
C ILE A 50 -16.10 43.03 39.18
N PRO A 51 -16.25 44.34 38.91
CA PRO A 51 -15.19 45.16 38.35
C PRO A 51 -13.97 45.25 39.27
N MET A 52 -12.80 45.49 38.68
CA MET A 52 -11.58 45.71 39.44
C MET A 52 -11.69 46.92 40.38
N LYS A 53 -11.01 46.84 41.52
CA LYS A 53 -10.81 47.96 42.46
C LYS A 53 -9.37 47.93 42.99
N PRO A 54 -8.83 49.01 43.55
CA PRO A 54 -7.47 49.01 44.10
C PRO A 54 -7.25 47.83 45.06
N GLY A 55 -6.25 46.99 44.77
CA GLY A 55 -5.94 45.79 45.56
C GLY A 55 -6.88 44.58 45.34
N SER A 56 -7.77 44.61 44.35
CA SER A 56 -8.60 43.45 43.99
C SER A 56 -8.78 43.36 42.46
N PRO A 57 -8.30 42.29 41.81
CA PRO A 57 -8.53 42.08 40.39
C PRO A 57 -10.02 41.91 40.11
N GLU A 58 -10.40 42.14 38.85
CA GLU A 58 -11.72 41.80 38.34
C GLU A 58 -12.04 40.32 38.62
N LYS A 59 -13.27 40.03 39.02
CA LYS A 59 -13.69 38.66 39.37
C LYS A 59 -14.81 38.20 38.45
N TYR A 60 -14.60 37.02 37.88
CA TYR A 60 -15.57 36.31 37.04
C TYR A 60 -16.20 35.16 37.83
N ASP A 61 -17.45 34.82 37.52
CA ASP A 61 -18.05 33.59 38.01
C ASP A 61 -17.43 32.39 37.27
N TYR A 62 -17.30 31.24 37.94
CA TYR A 62 -16.82 30.02 37.30
C TYR A 62 -17.82 29.52 36.24
N GLU A 63 -19.11 29.81 36.41
CA GLU A 63 -20.17 29.45 35.48
C GLU A 63 -20.23 30.41 34.27
N TYR A 64 -20.38 29.85 33.07
CA TYR A 64 -20.51 30.57 31.81
C TYR A 64 -21.70 30.05 31.00
N VAL A 65 -22.14 30.83 30.02
CA VAL A 65 -23.21 30.45 29.07
C VAL A 65 -22.59 30.24 27.69
N ARG A 66 -22.91 29.11 27.04
CA ARG A 66 -22.44 28.81 25.67
C ARG A 66 -23.40 29.46 24.67
N ASN A 67 -22.92 30.43 23.90
CA ASN A 67 -23.70 31.17 22.91
C ASN A 67 -23.40 30.73 21.46
N GLY A 68 -22.89 29.50 21.28
CA GLY A 68 -22.49 28.95 20.00
C GLY A 68 -20.99 29.11 19.70
N THR A 69 -20.66 29.11 18.42
CA THR A 69 -19.29 29.18 17.90
C THR A 69 -19.21 30.18 16.75
N ALA A 70 -18.07 30.84 16.63
CA ALA A 70 -17.70 31.69 15.51
C ALA A 70 -16.39 31.18 14.89
N ASN A 71 -16.02 31.78 13.75
CA ASN A 71 -14.75 31.56 13.08
C ASN A 71 -14.01 32.89 12.91
N ILE A 72 -12.67 32.84 12.91
CA ILE A 72 -11.81 33.99 12.66
C ILE A 72 -10.82 33.59 11.57
N PHE A 73 -10.95 34.16 10.38
CA PHE A 73 -9.92 34.08 9.34
C PHE A 73 -8.79 35.06 9.65
N VAL A 74 -7.55 34.61 9.51
CA VAL A 74 -6.35 35.39 9.75
C VAL A 74 -5.40 35.21 8.57
N ALA A 75 -5.14 36.29 7.84
CA ALA A 75 -4.11 36.35 6.80
C ALA A 75 -2.99 37.29 7.25
N VAL A 76 -1.74 36.83 7.23
CA VAL A 76 -0.57 37.60 7.67
C VAL A 76 0.51 37.62 6.59
N GLU A 77 0.92 38.82 6.21
CA GLU A 77 2.12 39.09 5.41
C GLU A 77 3.27 39.41 6.37
N PHE A 78 3.87 38.37 6.91
CA PHE A 78 4.69 38.50 8.11
C PHE A 78 5.98 39.31 7.92
N LYS A 79 6.51 39.38 6.69
CA LYS A 79 7.69 40.19 6.32
C LYS A 79 7.37 41.69 6.20
N ALA A 80 6.17 42.03 5.74
CA ALA A 80 5.68 43.41 5.71
C ALA A 80 5.20 43.87 7.09
N GLY A 81 4.76 42.92 7.92
CA GLY A 81 4.10 43.20 9.18
C GLY A 81 2.70 43.75 8.95
N LYS A 82 1.98 43.20 7.96
CA LYS A 82 0.57 43.48 7.64
C LYS A 82 -0.25 42.23 7.93
N ARG A 83 -1.46 42.38 8.47
CA ARG A 83 -2.45 41.30 8.58
C ARG A 83 -3.86 41.78 8.25
N VAL A 84 -4.68 40.85 7.79
CA VAL A 84 -6.10 41.01 7.48
C VAL A 84 -6.86 39.95 8.26
N THR A 85 -7.93 40.33 8.95
CA THR A 85 -8.70 39.40 9.77
C THR A 85 -10.19 39.59 9.53
N GLN A 86 -10.96 38.51 9.55
CA GLN A 86 -12.41 38.57 9.45
C GLN A 86 -13.07 37.57 10.39
N VAL A 87 -14.02 38.06 11.18
CA VAL A 87 -14.87 37.20 12.02
C VAL A 87 -16.10 36.80 11.22
N THR A 88 -16.39 35.50 11.17
CA THR A 88 -17.53 34.93 10.45
C THR A 88 -18.29 33.97 11.37
N GLU A 89 -19.56 33.71 11.07
CA GLU A 89 -20.35 32.71 11.82
C GLU A 89 -19.89 31.28 11.52
N ARG A 90 -19.40 31.03 10.30
CA ARG A 90 -19.03 29.71 9.78
C ARG A 90 -17.71 29.78 9.01
N ARG A 91 -17.14 28.60 8.75
CA ARG A 91 -15.93 28.39 7.94
C ARG A 91 -16.22 27.53 6.71
N THR A 92 -17.17 27.95 5.87
CA THR A 92 -17.50 27.22 4.64
C THR A 92 -16.58 27.60 3.48
N MET A 93 -16.59 26.82 2.38
CA MET A 93 -15.95 27.21 1.12
C MET A 93 -16.34 28.62 0.66
N LYS A 94 -17.62 28.99 0.86
CA LYS A 94 -18.14 30.32 0.52
C LYS A 94 -17.55 31.42 1.39
N ASP A 95 -17.32 31.14 2.67
CA ASP A 95 -16.74 32.10 3.60
C ASP A 95 -15.24 32.30 3.30
N PHE A 96 -14.53 31.21 3.02
CA PHE A 96 -13.13 31.25 2.59
C PHE A 96 -12.96 32.05 1.28
N ALA A 97 -13.74 31.75 0.25
CA ALA A 97 -13.65 32.45 -1.04
C ALA A 97 -13.95 33.95 -0.91
N ARG A 98 -14.92 34.32 -0.06
CA ARG A 98 -15.20 35.74 0.26
C ARG A 98 -14.07 36.42 1.01
N PHE A 99 -13.44 35.72 1.95
CA PHE A 99 -12.29 36.25 2.68
C PHE A 99 -11.09 36.44 1.75
N VAL A 100 -10.79 35.48 0.87
CA VAL A 100 -9.71 35.61 -0.11
C VAL A 100 -10.02 36.71 -1.14
N LYS A 101 -11.27 36.88 -1.56
CA LYS A 101 -11.67 38.04 -2.38
C LYS A 101 -11.34 39.36 -1.68
N MET A 102 -11.74 39.51 -0.42
CA MET A 102 -11.44 40.70 0.38
C MET A 102 -9.93 40.89 0.52
N LEU A 103 -9.16 39.81 0.68
CA LEU A 103 -7.70 39.85 0.70
C LEU A 103 -7.14 40.37 -0.63
N VAL A 104 -7.60 39.86 -1.77
CA VAL A 104 -7.15 40.35 -3.10
C VAL A 104 -7.44 41.84 -3.27
N ASP A 105 -8.60 42.29 -2.82
CA ASP A 105 -8.99 43.70 -2.89
C ASP A 105 -8.10 44.60 -2.00
N GLU A 106 -7.48 44.07 -0.94
CA GLU A 106 -6.49 44.75 -0.07
C GLU A 106 -5.08 44.84 -0.67
N TYR A 107 -4.82 44.17 -1.80
CA TYR A 107 -3.56 44.22 -2.54
C TYR A 107 -3.80 44.57 -4.03
N PRO A 108 -4.32 45.77 -4.33
CA PRO A 108 -4.66 46.15 -5.71
C PRO A 108 -3.44 46.18 -6.64
N ASP A 109 -2.28 46.60 -6.12
CA ASP A 109 -1.04 46.77 -6.88
C ASP A 109 -0.17 45.51 -6.98
N ALA A 110 -0.57 44.42 -6.31
CA ALA A 110 0.11 43.13 -6.40
C ALA A 110 -0.19 42.47 -7.76
N GLU A 111 0.87 41.94 -8.36
CA GLU A 111 0.81 41.14 -9.59
C GLU A 111 0.25 39.76 -9.26
N VAL A 112 0.74 39.15 -8.18
CA VAL A 112 0.27 37.87 -7.66
C VAL A 112 0.47 37.80 -6.14
N ILE A 113 -0.47 37.24 -5.41
CA ILE A 113 -0.37 36.96 -3.98
C ILE A 113 0.01 35.50 -3.82
N ARG A 114 1.18 35.23 -3.25
CA ARG A 114 1.63 33.87 -2.92
C ARG A 114 1.00 33.47 -1.59
N LEU A 115 -0.08 32.71 -1.68
CA LEU A 115 -0.96 32.38 -0.58
C LEU A 115 -0.58 31.02 0.00
N VAL A 116 0.07 31.02 1.15
CA VAL A 116 0.40 29.81 1.92
C VAL A 116 -0.78 29.44 2.79
N THR A 117 -1.31 28.23 2.63
CA THR A 117 -2.45 27.72 3.40
C THR A 117 -2.27 26.24 3.74
N ASP A 118 -3.07 25.73 4.66
CA ASP A 118 -3.08 24.30 4.98
C ASP A 118 -3.91 23.49 3.94
N ASN A 119 -4.06 22.18 4.18
CA ASN A 119 -4.78 21.28 3.27
C ASN A 119 -6.27 21.14 3.59
N LEU A 120 -6.88 22.08 4.31
CA LEU A 120 -8.31 21.98 4.62
C LEU A 120 -9.13 21.89 3.33
N ASN A 121 -10.21 21.09 3.36
CA ASN A 121 -11.05 20.85 2.19
C ASN A 121 -11.69 22.12 1.61
N THR A 122 -11.81 23.19 2.40
CA THR A 122 -12.30 24.51 1.98
C THR A 122 -11.27 25.32 1.19
N HIS A 123 -9.97 25.02 1.35
CA HIS A 123 -8.85 25.74 0.76
C HIS A 123 -8.52 25.23 -0.64
N LYS A 124 -9.50 25.29 -1.54
CA LYS A 124 -9.39 24.79 -2.93
C LYS A 124 -9.96 25.79 -3.92
N GLU A 125 -9.43 25.80 -5.14
CA GLU A 125 -9.90 26.67 -6.23
C GLU A 125 -11.40 26.51 -6.52
N LYS A 126 -11.92 25.29 -6.36
CA LYS A 126 -13.35 24.99 -6.48
C LYS A 126 -14.23 25.90 -5.62
N ALA A 127 -13.74 26.35 -4.45
CA ALA A 127 -14.49 27.25 -3.57
C ALA A 127 -14.86 28.57 -4.25
N PHE A 128 -14.03 29.08 -5.17
CA PHE A 128 -14.29 30.34 -5.87
C PHE A 128 -15.38 30.16 -6.92
N TYR A 129 -15.33 29.09 -7.70
CA TYR A 129 -16.35 28.77 -8.72
C TYR A 129 -17.70 28.39 -8.10
N GLU A 130 -17.72 27.86 -6.87
CA GLU A 130 -18.97 27.60 -6.13
C GLU A 130 -19.58 28.88 -5.52
N THR A 131 -18.79 29.95 -5.37
CA THR A 131 -19.19 31.16 -4.63
C THR A 131 -19.48 32.34 -5.55
N PHE A 132 -18.74 32.48 -6.65
CA PHE A 132 -18.79 33.61 -7.56
C PHE A 132 -19.15 33.17 -8.98
N SER A 133 -19.47 34.12 -9.86
CA SER A 133 -19.55 33.83 -11.29
C SER A 133 -18.18 33.40 -11.81
N LYS A 134 -18.15 32.70 -12.95
CA LYS A 134 -16.90 32.22 -13.54
C LYS A 134 -15.91 33.36 -13.77
N GLU A 135 -16.39 34.49 -14.30
CA GLU A 135 -15.56 35.67 -14.61
C GLU A 135 -14.94 36.26 -13.33
N GLU A 136 -15.70 36.33 -12.24
CA GLU A 136 -15.21 36.86 -10.98
C GLU A 136 -14.27 35.87 -10.27
N ALA A 137 -14.55 34.57 -10.33
CA ALA A 137 -13.66 33.53 -9.82
C ALA A 137 -12.31 33.55 -10.54
N GLU A 138 -12.30 33.63 -11.88
CA GLU A 138 -11.09 33.75 -12.69
C GLU A 138 -10.34 35.05 -12.40
N ARG A 139 -11.03 36.18 -12.21
CA ARG A 139 -10.41 37.45 -11.81
C ARG A 139 -9.67 37.31 -10.48
N ILE A 140 -10.27 36.66 -9.49
CA ILE A 140 -9.67 36.47 -8.17
C ILE A 140 -8.50 35.49 -8.27
N LEU A 141 -8.70 34.32 -8.88
CA LEU A 141 -7.68 33.27 -8.99
C LEU A 141 -6.48 33.70 -9.82
N SER A 142 -6.65 34.57 -10.82
CA SER A 142 -5.53 35.12 -11.60
C SER A 142 -4.53 35.93 -10.77
N LYS A 143 -4.92 36.37 -9.57
CA LYS A 143 -4.06 37.08 -8.61
C LYS A 143 -3.56 36.20 -7.46
N ILE A 144 -3.83 34.89 -7.44
CA ILE A 144 -3.42 33.99 -6.35
C ILE A 144 -2.50 32.89 -6.89
N GLU A 145 -1.39 32.66 -6.20
CA GLU A 145 -0.51 31.50 -6.37
C GLU A 145 -0.57 30.69 -5.08
N PHE A 146 -1.20 29.50 -5.12
CA PHE A 146 -1.40 28.67 -3.93
C PHE A 146 -0.14 27.87 -3.60
N HIS A 147 0.28 27.95 -2.34
CA HIS A 147 1.30 27.09 -1.76
C HIS A 147 0.71 26.37 -0.55
N TYR A 148 0.86 25.06 -0.49
CA TYR A 148 0.27 24.25 0.57
C TYR A 148 1.36 23.79 1.54
N THR A 149 1.12 23.94 2.84
CA THR A 149 1.96 23.26 3.83
C THR A 149 1.85 21.74 3.62
N PRO A 150 2.84 20.93 4.05
CA PRO A 150 2.69 19.47 4.07
C PRO A 150 1.42 19.04 4.80
N LYS A 151 0.84 17.88 4.43
CA LYS A 151 -0.22 17.26 5.24
C LYS A 151 0.31 17.02 6.66
N HIS A 152 -0.49 17.36 7.67
CA HIS A 152 -0.07 17.36 9.09
C HIS A 152 1.13 18.28 9.41
N GLY A 153 1.51 19.17 8.48
CA GLY A 153 2.59 20.13 8.60
C GLY A 153 2.11 21.57 8.82
N SER A 154 0.90 21.78 9.34
CA SER A 154 0.29 23.11 9.51
C SER A 154 1.13 24.05 10.39
N TRP A 155 1.96 23.49 11.28
CA TRP A 155 2.95 24.22 12.09
C TRP A 155 3.98 25.02 11.27
N LEU A 156 4.11 24.76 9.96
CA LEU A 156 4.91 25.58 9.02
C LEU A 156 4.19 26.86 8.58
N ASN A 157 2.88 26.97 8.79
CA ASN A 157 2.09 28.13 8.41
C ASN A 157 2.30 29.28 9.41
N ALA A 158 2.84 30.41 8.97
CA ALA A 158 3.07 31.56 9.85
C ALA A 158 1.78 32.19 10.41
N ALA A 159 0.62 31.89 9.80
CA ALA A 159 -0.68 32.31 10.31
C ALA A 159 -0.99 31.71 11.69
N GLU A 160 -0.56 30.48 11.98
CA GLU A 160 -0.74 29.86 13.30
C GLU A 160 -0.04 30.66 14.42
N ILE A 161 1.13 31.21 14.12
CA ILE A 161 1.87 32.08 15.05
C ILE A 161 1.07 33.35 15.33
N GLU A 162 0.53 33.97 14.28
CA GLU A 162 -0.23 35.22 14.43
C GLU A 162 -1.58 34.98 15.15
N ILE A 163 -2.23 33.83 14.91
CA ILE A 163 -3.42 33.37 15.65
C ILE A 163 -3.09 33.20 17.14
N ASN A 164 -1.96 32.57 17.47
CA ASN A 164 -1.54 32.40 18.86
C ASN A 164 -1.32 33.75 19.57
N VAL A 165 -0.72 34.72 18.87
CA VAL A 165 -0.54 36.07 19.40
C VAL A 165 -1.88 36.78 19.58
N MET A 166 -2.83 36.60 18.65
CA MET A 166 -4.20 37.12 18.77
C MET A 166 -4.91 36.55 20.00
N ASP A 167 -4.74 35.25 20.28
CA ASP A 167 -5.28 34.65 21.49
C ASP A 167 -4.73 35.32 22.74
N ILE A 168 -3.42 35.34 22.88
CA ILE A 168 -2.77 35.90 24.07
C ILE A 168 -3.16 37.37 24.27
N GLU A 169 -3.21 38.15 23.19
CA GLU A 169 -3.42 39.60 23.28
C GLU A 169 -4.90 40.04 23.23
N CYS A 170 -5.81 39.19 22.77
CA CYS A 170 -7.19 39.60 22.46
C CYS A 170 -8.25 38.53 22.77
N THR A 171 -8.10 37.31 22.23
CA THR A 171 -9.18 36.31 22.19
C THR A 171 -9.13 35.26 23.29
N ASP A 172 -8.08 35.16 24.11
CA ASP A 172 -7.99 34.24 25.27
C ASP A 172 -8.73 34.77 26.50
N ARG A 173 -10.00 35.11 26.30
CA ARG A 173 -10.96 35.55 27.31
C ARG A 173 -12.39 35.18 26.90
N ARG A 174 -13.33 35.37 27.83
CA ARG A 174 -14.77 35.21 27.56
C ARG A 174 -15.26 36.34 26.67
N ILE A 175 -15.88 35.98 25.55
CA ILE A 175 -16.53 36.88 24.61
C ILE A 175 -17.86 36.22 24.23
N GLY A 176 -18.96 36.85 24.60
CA GLY A 176 -20.29 36.23 24.57
C GLY A 176 -21.03 36.33 23.25
N ASP A 177 -20.64 37.25 22.38
CA ASP A 177 -21.36 37.58 21.15
C ASP A 177 -20.41 37.88 19.98
N LEU A 178 -20.92 37.67 18.76
CA LEU A 178 -20.17 37.80 17.52
C LEU A 178 -19.75 39.24 17.24
N GLU A 179 -20.60 40.22 17.58
CA GLU A 179 -20.35 41.64 17.30
C GLU A 179 -19.16 42.16 18.12
N THR A 180 -19.13 41.83 19.41
CA THR A 180 -18.00 42.13 20.29
C THR A 180 -16.75 41.43 19.80
N LEU A 181 -16.80 40.15 19.42
CA LEU A 181 -15.65 39.44 18.86
C LEU A 181 -15.09 40.15 17.62
N ALA A 182 -15.97 40.52 16.68
CA ALA A 182 -15.59 41.23 15.46
C ALA A 182 -14.93 42.59 15.75
N ARG A 183 -15.51 43.38 16.66
CA ARG A 183 -14.98 44.69 17.07
C ARG A 183 -13.59 44.57 17.70
N GLU A 184 -13.40 43.61 18.59
CA GLU A 184 -12.15 43.41 19.33
C GLU A 184 -11.04 42.89 18.41
N VAL A 185 -11.33 41.91 17.56
CA VAL A 185 -10.39 41.41 16.54
C VAL A 185 -10.00 42.53 15.57
N ALA A 186 -10.96 43.34 15.09
CA ALA A 186 -10.67 44.47 14.22
C ALA A 186 -9.77 45.52 14.89
N ALA A 187 -10.02 45.85 16.16
CA ALA A 187 -9.18 46.78 16.93
C ALA A 187 -7.77 46.23 17.14
N TRP A 188 -7.64 44.93 17.44
CA TRP A 188 -6.36 44.25 17.58
C TRP A 188 -5.56 44.26 16.27
N THR A 189 -6.21 43.93 15.15
CA THR A 189 -5.62 43.94 13.80
C THR A 189 -5.11 45.32 13.42
N LYS A 190 -5.93 46.37 13.63
CA LYS A 190 -5.52 47.76 13.38
C LYS A 190 -4.29 48.13 14.19
N ARG A 191 -4.30 47.87 15.51
CA ARG A 191 -3.18 48.16 16.41
C ARG A 191 -1.88 47.50 15.97
N ARG A 192 -1.91 46.23 15.56
CA ARG A 192 -0.69 45.51 15.12
C ARG A 192 -0.18 45.97 13.75
N ASN A 193 -1.09 46.32 12.85
CA ASN A 193 -0.76 46.95 11.56
C ASN A 193 -0.11 48.32 11.75
N ASP A 194 -0.67 49.18 12.61
CA ASP A 194 -0.11 50.50 12.93
C ASP A 194 1.32 50.37 13.51
N GLN A 195 1.56 49.34 14.31
CA GLN A 195 2.87 49.02 14.88
C GLN A 195 3.80 48.27 13.91
N LYS A 196 3.32 47.89 12.72
CA LYS A 196 4.04 47.07 11.71
C LYS A 196 4.75 45.86 12.33
N LYS A 197 4.06 45.14 13.21
CA LYS A 197 4.64 43.97 13.90
C LYS A 197 4.98 42.88 12.88
N LYS A 198 6.25 42.48 12.81
CA LYS A 198 6.74 41.42 11.91
C LYS A 198 6.94 40.11 12.67
N ILE A 199 6.91 38.99 11.95
CA ILE A 199 7.36 37.70 12.48
C ILE A 199 8.75 37.44 11.90
N ASN A 200 9.72 37.22 12.78
CA ASN A 200 11.06 36.81 12.36
C ASN A 200 11.09 35.28 12.29
N TRP A 201 10.80 34.74 11.11
CA TRP A 201 10.86 33.30 10.86
C TRP A 201 12.32 32.82 10.90
N LYS A 202 12.61 31.82 11.74
CA LYS A 202 13.98 31.34 11.98
C LYS A 202 14.24 29.91 11.51
N PHE A 203 13.21 29.18 11.12
CA PHE A 203 13.33 27.77 10.73
C PHE A 203 13.58 27.70 9.23
N THR A 204 14.85 27.63 8.86
CA THR A 204 15.33 27.61 7.46
C THR A 204 15.36 26.20 6.90
N ARG A 205 15.53 26.06 5.59
CA ARG A 205 15.76 24.77 4.94
C ARG A 205 16.93 24.02 5.56
N ASP A 206 18.08 24.69 5.72
CA ASP A 206 19.26 24.13 6.41
C ASP A 206 18.96 23.59 7.81
N LYS A 207 18.07 24.26 8.56
CA LYS A 207 17.68 23.83 9.90
C LYS A 207 16.65 22.70 9.86
N ALA A 208 15.77 22.68 8.86
CA ALA A 208 14.92 21.54 8.59
C ALA A 208 15.81 20.32 8.31
N ASP A 209 16.78 20.45 7.42
CA ASP A 209 17.73 19.38 7.09
C ASP A 209 18.53 18.92 8.30
N LYS A 210 19.12 19.82 9.09
CA LYS A 210 19.85 19.42 10.31
C LYS A 210 18.95 18.75 11.36
N LYS A 211 17.72 19.22 11.52
CA LYS A 211 16.82 18.78 12.61
C LYS A 211 16.04 17.53 12.24
N LEU A 212 15.72 17.37 10.97
CA LEU A 212 14.84 16.34 10.44
C LEU A 212 15.59 15.33 9.57
N SER A 213 16.89 15.52 9.31
CA SER A 213 17.76 14.55 8.60
C SER A 213 17.60 13.14 9.13
N LYS A 214 17.59 12.90 10.43
CA LYS A 214 17.38 11.54 10.99
C LYS A 214 16.06 10.85 10.56
N TYR A 215 15.11 11.59 9.97
CA TYR A 215 13.83 11.08 9.49
C TYR A 215 13.77 10.93 7.95
N TYR A 216 14.76 11.42 7.19
CA TYR A 216 14.78 11.32 5.70
C TYR A 216 16.16 11.30 5.02
N VAL A 217 17.21 11.54 5.80
CA VAL A 217 18.58 11.11 5.55
C VAL A 217 18.69 9.76 6.24
N GLN A 218 18.56 8.70 5.45
CA GLN A 218 18.99 7.38 5.88
C GLN A 218 20.46 7.47 6.28
N GLY A 219 20.83 6.83 7.40
CA GLY A 219 22.16 6.98 7.99
C GLY A 219 23.29 6.71 7.00
N LEU A 220 24.01 7.77 6.64
CA LEU A 220 25.46 7.74 6.58
C LEU A 220 25.96 8.51 7.79
N ASN A 221 25.99 7.80 8.92
CA ASN A 221 26.80 8.18 10.05
C ASN A 221 28.16 7.53 9.82
N CYS A 222 29.08 8.23 9.14
CA CYS A 222 30.48 7.79 9.04
C CYS A 222 31.18 8.03 10.38
N GLY A 223 30.86 7.17 11.34
CA GLY A 223 31.73 6.78 12.44
C GLY A 223 31.88 5.26 12.34
N ASP A 224 33.04 4.83 11.86
CA ASP A 224 33.47 3.44 11.61
C ASP A 224 32.81 2.68 10.44
N THR A 225 33.51 2.68 9.30
CA THR A 225 33.26 1.84 8.12
C THR A 225 34.36 0.78 7.98
N SER A 226 34.15 -0.39 8.57
CA SER A 226 34.89 -1.60 8.20
C SER A 226 33.98 -2.53 7.40
N ASN A 227 34.22 -2.58 6.08
CA ASN A 227 34.03 -3.71 5.14
C ASN A 227 33.52 -3.23 3.78
N VAL A 228 34.39 -2.61 2.98
CA VAL A 228 34.21 -2.60 1.52
C VAL A 228 35.31 -3.48 0.93
N TYR A 229 34.96 -4.74 0.70
CA TYR A 229 35.71 -5.65 -0.16
C TYR A 229 35.25 -5.45 -1.60
N SER A 230 36.19 -5.22 -2.52
CA SER A 230 35.91 -5.36 -3.95
C SER A 230 36.81 -6.45 -4.53
N TYR A 231 36.19 -7.57 -4.91
CA TYR A 231 36.79 -8.51 -5.83
C TYR A 231 36.30 -8.11 -7.23
N ASN A 232 37.23 -7.68 -8.10
CA ASN A 232 37.00 -7.27 -9.49
C ASN A 232 36.17 -5.99 -9.74
N SER A 233 36.57 -4.85 -9.15
CA SER A 233 36.14 -3.54 -9.67
C SER A 233 37.32 -2.67 -10.10
N THR A 234 37.14 -1.92 -11.18
CA THR A 234 38.05 -0.90 -11.71
C THR A 234 37.78 0.50 -11.13
N ASN A 235 37.16 0.59 -9.95
CA ASN A 235 36.79 1.88 -9.34
C ASN A 235 38.01 2.65 -8.80
N ILE A 236 38.00 3.96 -9.08
CA ILE A 236 39.03 4.94 -8.69
C ILE A 236 38.61 5.60 -7.37
N TRP A 237 39.56 5.74 -6.44
CA TRP A 237 39.32 6.40 -5.14
C TRP A 237 40.44 7.40 -4.86
N ASN A 238 40.15 8.70 -4.88
CA ASN A 238 41.07 9.73 -4.38
C ASN A 238 40.34 10.73 -3.48
N SER A 239 41.07 11.32 -2.52
CA SER A 239 40.55 12.37 -1.64
C SER A 239 41.45 13.60 -1.75
N PRO A 240 40.88 14.81 -1.92
CA PRO A 240 41.63 16.08 -1.90
C PRO A 240 41.96 16.56 -0.49
N GLU A 241 41.49 15.85 0.54
CA GLU A 241 41.80 16.09 1.96
C GLU A 241 42.40 14.83 2.59
N LYS A 242 43.26 15.01 3.59
CA LYS A 242 43.87 13.87 4.29
C LYS A 242 42.80 13.16 5.12
N VAL A 243 42.68 11.85 4.93
CA VAL A 243 41.76 10.98 5.64
C VAL A 243 42.56 10.08 6.58
N THR A 244 42.07 9.91 7.80
CA THR A 244 42.66 9.00 8.78
C THR A 244 42.14 7.58 8.56
N HIS A 245 43.05 6.62 8.39
CA HIS A 245 42.72 5.20 8.22
C HIS A 245 43.73 4.31 8.96
N THR A 246 43.35 3.06 9.22
CA THR A 246 44.18 2.09 9.95
C THR A 246 44.61 0.96 9.01
N TYR A 247 45.91 0.73 8.90
CA TYR A 247 46.49 -0.35 8.09
C TYR A 247 47.54 -1.10 8.92
N ASN A 248 47.45 -2.44 8.95
CA ASN A 248 48.37 -3.31 9.68
C ASN A 248 48.59 -2.85 11.15
N ASP A 249 47.49 -2.62 11.86
CA ASP A 249 47.42 -2.18 13.27
C ASP A 249 48.08 -0.82 13.58
N SER A 250 48.37 -0.02 12.56
CA SER A 250 48.90 1.35 12.70
C SER A 250 47.97 2.36 12.05
N THR A 251 47.79 3.53 12.68
CA THR A 251 46.91 4.59 12.18
C THR A 251 47.71 5.62 11.38
N TYR A 252 47.21 5.95 10.19
CA TYR A 252 47.81 6.89 9.26
C TYR A 252 46.81 7.98 8.88
N THR A 253 47.30 9.20 8.61
CA THR A 253 46.47 10.32 8.11
C THR A 253 47.05 10.83 6.81
N ASN A 254 46.43 10.48 5.67
CA ASN A 254 46.91 10.93 4.35
C ASN A 254 45.81 10.92 3.25
N TYR A 255 46.13 11.40 2.05
CA TYR A 255 45.25 11.39 0.89
C TYR A 255 44.99 9.97 0.38
N LEU A 256 43.74 9.67 0.01
CA LEU A 256 43.29 8.37 -0.48
C LEU A 256 43.89 8.09 -1.88
N GLY A 257 44.34 6.85 -2.14
CA GLY A 257 44.79 6.39 -3.47
C GLY A 257 46.30 6.38 -3.74
N ASN A 258 47.14 6.52 -2.71
CA ASN A 258 48.59 6.71 -2.84
C ASN A 258 49.46 5.44 -2.65
N TYR A 259 48.94 4.25 -2.93
CA TYR A 259 49.69 2.99 -2.84
C TYR A 259 49.72 2.28 -4.20
N TRP A 260 50.76 2.55 -4.99
CA TRP A 260 50.97 1.92 -6.28
C TRP A 260 52.45 1.64 -6.53
N SER A 261 52.78 0.54 -7.22
CA SER A 261 54.17 0.11 -7.42
C SER A 261 54.97 0.97 -8.40
N ASP A 262 54.29 1.71 -9.27
CA ASP A 262 54.85 2.64 -10.27
C ASP A 262 54.87 4.11 -9.77
N TYR A 263 54.59 4.34 -8.48
CA TYR A 263 54.35 5.67 -7.93
C TYR A 263 55.52 6.65 -8.17
N LYS A 264 56.76 6.26 -7.88
CA LYS A 264 57.97 7.09 -8.12
C LYS A 264 58.25 7.39 -9.59
N GLU A 265 57.70 6.59 -10.50
CA GLU A 265 57.81 6.83 -11.94
C GLU A 265 56.89 7.98 -12.36
N LYS A 266 55.69 8.06 -11.76
CA LYS A 266 54.69 9.11 -12.07
C LYS A 266 54.89 10.40 -11.27
N TYR A 267 55.36 10.30 -10.03
CA TYR A 267 55.63 11.43 -9.13
C TYR A 267 57.05 11.34 -8.55
N PRO A 268 58.07 11.75 -9.32
CA PRO A 268 59.49 11.56 -8.95
C PRO A 268 59.88 12.27 -7.64
N ASP A 269 59.23 13.40 -7.36
CA ASP A 269 59.52 14.27 -6.22
C ASP A 269 58.72 13.92 -4.96
N ALA A 270 57.75 13.02 -5.04
CA ALA A 270 56.95 12.61 -3.88
C ALA A 270 57.81 11.82 -2.88
N GLU A 271 57.65 12.06 -1.59
CA GLU A 271 58.38 11.35 -0.54
C GLU A 271 57.49 10.29 0.12
N GLU A 272 58.09 9.14 0.41
CA GLU A 272 57.41 8.05 1.10
C GLU A 272 57.37 8.35 2.60
N ILE A 273 56.17 8.33 3.18
CA ILE A 273 55.95 8.58 4.58
C ILE A 273 56.27 7.32 5.37
N ASP A 274 57.27 7.43 6.25
CA ASP A 274 57.67 6.42 7.24
C ASP A 274 57.95 5.02 6.65
N SER A 275 58.38 4.95 5.39
CA SER A 275 58.73 3.69 4.69
C SER A 275 57.59 2.66 4.62
N THR A 276 56.35 3.13 4.62
CA THR A 276 55.14 2.29 4.69
C THR A 276 54.64 1.87 3.31
N GLY A 277 55.06 2.55 2.25
CA GLY A 277 54.55 2.51 0.87
C GLY A 277 53.54 3.62 0.55
N ILE A 278 53.27 4.51 1.52
CA ILE A 278 52.39 5.69 1.45
C ILE A 278 53.20 6.90 0.97
N TRP A 279 52.69 7.65 0.01
CA TRP A 279 53.37 8.85 -0.52
C TRP A 279 52.63 10.15 -0.17
N ASP A 280 53.34 11.26 -0.07
CA ASP A 280 52.80 12.57 0.37
C ASP A 280 51.96 13.32 -0.68
N THR A 281 51.93 12.81 -1.91
CA THR A 281 51.21 13.39 -3.05
C THR A 281 49.99 12.53 -3.44
N PRO A 282 48.87 13.08 -3.92
CA PRO A 282 47.76 12.25 -4.44
C PRO A 282 48.06 11.67 -5.83
N PHE A 283 47.84 10.36 -6.03
CA PHE A 283 48.02 9.72 -7.34
C PHE A 283 46.78 9.98 -8.23
N SER A 284 46.94 10.78 -9.28
CA SER A 284 45.88 11.13 -10.23
C SER A 284 45.91 10.21 -11.45
N ILE A 285 44.77 9.67 -11.84
CA ILE A 285 44.60 8.85 -13.05
C ILE A 285 43.53 9.56 -13.90
N ASP A 286 43.96 10.25 -14.96
CA ASP A 286 43.10 10.96 -15.95
C ASP A 286 42.02 10.02 -16.53
N SER A 287 40.83 10.43 -16.97
CA SER A 287 40.21 11.75 -17.15
C SER A 287 38.68 11.55 -17.13
N ASP A 288 37.95 12.31 -16.30
CA ASP A 288 36.57 12.81 -16.49
C ASP A 288 36.03 13.28 -15.13
N ASN A 289 36.00 14.61 -14.92
CA ASN A 289 35.47 15.24 -13.71
C ASN A 289 33.95 15.38 -13.81
N ASP A 290 33.22 15.01 -12.76
CA ASP A 290 31.77 15.24 -12.68
C ASP A 290 31.42 16.43 -11.76
N ASN A 291 30.51 17.29 -12.24
CA ASN A 291 30.03 18.49 -11.52
C ASN A 291 28.65 18.24 -10.91
N TYR A 292 28.52 18.63 -9.64
CA TYR A 292 27.32 18.54 -8.77
C TYR A 292 26.07 19.31 -9.29
N PRO A 293 24.83 18.90 -8.94
CA PRO A 293 24.40 17.66 -8.25
C PRO A 293 23.89 16.55 -9.18
N LEU A 294 24.04 15.32 -8.69
CA LEU A 294 23.74 14.03 -9.33
C LEU A 294 22.28 13.91 -9.79
N LYS A 295 22.09 13.47 -11.04
CA LYS A 295 20.75 13.29 -11.64
C LYS A 295 20.16 11.89 -11.45
N GLU A 296 20.94 10.87 -11.10
CA GLU A 296 20.45 9.52 -10.80
C GLU A 296 21.32 8.81 -9.74
N PRO A 297 20.75 7.90 -8.91
CA PRO A 297 21.51 7.11 -7.95
C PRO A 297 22.33 6.03 -8.67
N PHE A 298 23.62 5.94 -8.33
CA PHE A 298 24.48 4.82 -8.70
C PHE A 298 24.51 3.87 -7.50
N GLU A 299 23.93 2.68 -7.66
CA GLU A 299 23.73 1.59 -6.69
C GLU A 299 22.44 1.70 -5.84
N ASN A 300 21.58 0.68 -5.96
CA ASN A 300 20.37 0.51 -5.19
C ASN A 300 20.73 0.36 -3.70
N TYR A 301 20.66 1.45 -2.94
CA TYR A 301 20.56 1.39 -1.49
C TYR A 301 19.19 0.79 -1.15
N ILE A 302 19.07 -0.54 -1.24
CA ILE A 302 17.90 -1.26 -0.75
C ILE A 302 17.86 -1.04 0.76
N LYS A 303 16.91 -0.22 1.21
CA LYS A 303 16.72 0.09 2.63
C LYS A 303 16.40 -1.23 3.35
N PRO A 304 17.12 -1.64 4.40
CA PRO A 304 16.71 -2.79 5.17
C PRO A 304 15.31 -2.55 5.75
N ILE A 305 14.33 -3.36 5.36
CA ILE A 305 13.00 -3.33 5.97
C ILE A 305 13.05 -4.22 7.20
N SER A 306 12.77 -3.62 8.36
CA SER A 306 12.62 -4.36 9.62
C SER A 306 11.16 -4.68 9.96
N MET A 307 10.20 -4.11 9.21
CA MET A 307 8.77 -4.29 9.46
C MET A 307 7.93 -4.28 8.18
N ILE A 308 6.98 -5.22 8.09
CA ILE A 308 5.92 -5.20 7.06
C ILE A 308 4.58 -4.87 7.69
N ARG A 309 3.82 -4.00 7.02
CA ARG A 309 2.49 -3.55 7.45
C ARG A 309 1.43 -4.04 6.48
N ILE A 310 0.49 -4.86 6.98
CA ILE A 310 -0.55 -5.50 6.19
C ILE A 310 -1.90 -4.88 6.52
N GLY A 311 -2.59 -4.34 5.53
CA GLY A 311 -4.00 -3.96 5.62
C GLY A 311 -4.91 -5.15 5.32
N TYR A 312 -6.02 -5.26 6.05
CA TYR A 312 -7.09 -6.20 5.72
C TYR A 312 -8.45 -5.75 6.26
N GLN A 313 -9.51 -6.39 5.80
CA GLN A 313 -10.87 -6.27 6.35
C GLN A 313 -11.28 -7.57 7.07
N PRO A 314 -11.98 -7.51 8.23
CA PRO A 314 -12.32 -8.69 9.02
C PRO A 314 -13.50 -9.49 8.41
N SER A 315 -13.25 -10.13 7.27
CA SER A 315 -14.21 -10.93 6.50
C SER A 315 -13.66 -12.33 6.21
N THR A 316 -14.53 -13.31 5.99
CA THR A 316 -14.12 -14.66 5.56
C THR A 316 -13.45 -14.65 4.18
N HIS A 317 -13.51 -13.53 3.47
CA HIS A 317 -12.80 -13.27 2.22
C HIS A 317 -11.28 -13.19 2.44
N HIS A 318 -10.81 -12.74 3.60
CA HIS A 318 -9.39 -12.52 3.90
C HIS A 318 -8.81 -13.57 4.86
N LEU A 319 -9.44 -14.76 4.90
CA LEU A 319 -9.10 -15.83 5.83
C LEU A 319 -7.66 -16.34 5.69
N ALA A 320 -7.06 -16.25 4.49
CA ALA A 320 -5.66 -16.58 4.29
C ALA A 320 -4.75 -15.71 5.16
N HIS A 321 -4.99 -14.39 5.24
CA HIS A 321 -4.25 -13.49 6.10
C HIS A 321 -4.42 -13.85 7.59
N MET A 322 -5.67 -14.01 8.04
CA MET A 322 -5.99 -14.33 9.43
C MET A 322 -5.35 -15.65 9.88
N THR A 323 -5.35 -16.64 8.99
CA THR A 323 -4.74 -17.95 9.22
C THR A 323 -3.22 -17.84 9.33
N ALA A 324 -2.59 -17.10 8.42
CA ALA A 324 -1.14 -16.90 8.46
C ALA A 324 -0.69 -16.10 9.68
N ILE A 325 -1.49 -15.15 10.19
CA ILE A 325 -1.25 -14.45 11.46
C ILE A 325 -1.38 -15.42 12.64
N GLU A 326 -2.51 -16.11 12.78
CA GLU A 326 -2.78 -17.03 13.90
C GLU A 326 -1.73 -18.15 13.99
N LYS A 327 -1.29 -18.67 12.84
CA LYS A 327 -0.28 -19.73 12.76
C LYS A 327 1.16 -19.22 12.91
N GLY A 328 1.37 -17.90 13.01
CA GLY A 328 2.69 -17.28 13.08
C GLY A 328 3.51 -17.44 11.80
N TRP A 329 2.88 -17.74 10.66
CA TRP A 329 3.57 -18.00 9.40
C TRP A 329 4.18 -16.74 8.81
N TRP A 330 3.52 -15.59 8.93
CA TRP A 330 4.11 -14.33 8.46
C TRP A 330 5.47 -14.08 9.13
N GLU A 331 5.52 -14.01 10.45
CA GLU A 331 6.78 -13.75 11.17
C GLU A 331 7.82 -14.85 10.91
N ARG A 332 7.44 -16.12 10.96
CA ARG A 332 8.35 -17.25 10.72
C ARG A 332 8.97 -17.21 9.31
N ASP A 333 8.13 -17.03 8.29
CA ASP A 333 8.55 -17.16 6.90
C ASP A 333 9.35 -15.94 6.44
N LEU A 334 9.06 -14.77 7.01
CA LEU A 334 9.70 -13.50 6.69
C LEU A 334 10.96 -13.20 7.52
N ALA A 335 11.12 -13.82 8.69
CA ALA A 335 12.29 -13.61 9.57
C ALA A 335 13.64 -13.83 8.87
N ARG A 336 13.70 -14.73 7.89
CA ARG A 336 14.93 -15.02 7.13
C ARG A 336 15.45 -13.84 6.29
N PHE A 337 14.61 -12.83 6.07
CA PHE A 337 14.96 -11.60 5.35
C PHE A 337 15.35 -10.45 6.30
N GLY A 338 15.53 -10.72 7.60
CA GLY A 338 15.86 -9.70 8.59
C GLY A 338 14.66 -8.88 9.08
N LEU A 339 13.43 -9.34 8.79
CA LEU A 339 12.20 -8.72 9.28
C LEU A 339 11.98 -9.09 10.75
N GLU A 340 11.91 -8.07 11.61
CA GLU A 340 11.73 -8.21 13.05
C GLU A 340 10.25 -8.25 13.44
N LYS A 341 9.36 -7.70 12.59
CA LYS A 341 7.95 -7.55 12.93
C LYS A 341 7.03 -7.56 11.70
N VAL A 342 5.87 -8.19 11.84
CA VAL A 342 4.74 -8.02 10.93
C VAL A 342 3.60 -7.41 11.73
N THR A 343 3.00 -6.33 11.22
CA THR A 343 1.83 -5.69 11.83
C THR A 343 0.66 -5.72 10.89
N ASP A 344 -0.53 -5.97 11.40
CA ASP A 344 -1.78 -5.91 10.66
C ASP A 344 -2.64 -4.70 11.10
N THR A 345 -3.42 -4.14 10.19
CA THR A 345 -4.38 -3.06 10.46
C THR A 345 -5.72 -3.38 9.83
N GLU A 346 -6.77 -3.33 10.65
CA GLU A 346 -8.15 -3.54 10.20
C GLU A 346 -8.73 -2.28 9.58
N PHE A 347 -9.34 -2.43 8.40
CA PHE A 347 -10.05 -1.37 7.70
C PHE A 347 -11.55 -1.67 7.58
N PRO A 348 -12.41 -0.65 7.65
CA PRO A 348 -13.86 -0.84 7.53
C PRO A 348 -14.34 -1.07 6.09
N SER A 349 -13.53 -0.73 5.08
CA SER A 349 -13.79 -0.95 3.65
C SER A 349 -12.53 -0.67 2.83
N GLY A 350 -12.58 -0.93 1.51
CA GLY A 350 -11.43 -0.75 0.61
C GLY A 350 -10.97 0.70 0.39
N PRO A 351 -11.84 1.72 0.22
CA PRO A 351 -11.39 3.10 0.01
C PRO A 351 -10.48 3.69 1.12
N PRO A 352 -10.78 3.54 2.43
CA PRO A 352 -9.86 3.98 3.47
C PRO A 352 -8.57 3.15 3.52
N GLU A 353 -8.63 1.85 3.18
CA GLU A 353 -7.43 1.00 3.06
C GLU A 353 -6.51 1.48 1.93
N MET A 354 -7.05 1.83 0.77
CA MET A 354 -6.28 2.43 -0.34
C MET A 354 -5.72 3.81 0.02
N THR A 355 -6.44 4.58 0.84
CA THR A 355 -5.91 5.86 1.34
C THR A 355 -4.70 5.65 2.24
N ALA A 356 -4.74 4.64 3.11
CA ALA A 356 -3.62 4.27 3.97
C ALA A 356 -2.42 3.77 3.15
N MET A 357 -2.65 2.94 2.13
CA MET A 357 -1.57 2.50 1.23
C MET A 357 -0.95 3.66 0.43
N MET A 358 -1.78 4.60 -0.05
CA MET A 358 -1.34 5.79 -0.79
C MET A 358 -0.38 6.68 0.00
N VAL A 359 -0.59 6.80 1.32
CA VAL A 359 0.29 7.58 2.20
C VAL A 359 1.41 6.74 2.81
N GLY A 360 1.54 5.48 2.37
CA GLY A 360 2.57 4.56 2.83
C GLY A 360 2.40 4.11 4.28
N ASP A 361 1.18 4.02 4.82
CA ASP A 361 0.90 3.46 6.15
C ASP A 361 0.84 1.91 6.14
N ILE A 362 0.54 1.31 4.99
CA ILE A 362 0.59 -0.14 4.76
C ILE A 362 1.39 -0.47 3.49
N ASP A 363 2.05 -1.63 3.49
CA ASP A 363 2.92 -2.10 2.40
C ASP A 363 2.22 -3.18 1.54
N VAL A 364 1.31 -3.93 2.17
CA VAL A 364 0.51 -5.01 1.55
C VAL A 364 -0.94 -4.83 1.95
N ALA A 365 -1.88 -5.05 1.04
CA ALA A 365 -3.31 -4.98 1.31
C ALA A 365 -4.04 -6.25 0.85
N TYR A 366 -4.85 -6.82 1.74
CA TYR A 366 -5.91 -7.76 1.40
C TYR A 366 -7.18 -6.96 1.15
N VAL A 367 -7.43 -6.63 -0.11
CA VAL A 367 -8.44 -5.65 -0.51
C VAL A 367 -9.29 -6.17 -1.65
N GLY A 368 -10.50 -5.62 -1.80
CA GLY A 368 -11.30 -5.84 -3.00
C GLY A 368 -10.58 -5.36 -4.26
N VAL A 369 -10.73 -6.01 -5.41
CA VAL A 369 -10.07 -5.62 -6.68
C VAL A 369 -10.53 -4.27 -7.23
N ALA A 370 -11.73 -3.80 -6.86
CA ALA A 370 -12.30 -2.53 -7.35
C ALA A 370 -11.62 -1.27 -6.76
N PRO A 371 -11.45 -1.11 -5.43
CA PRO A 371 -10.77 0.05 -4.86
C PRO A 371 -9.38 0.37 -5.43
N PRO A 372 -8.47 -0.60 -5.67
CA PRO A 372 -7.17 -0.35 -6.30
C PRO A 372 -7.27 0.31 -7.67
N ILE A 373 -8.30 0.02 -8.48
CA ILE A 373 -8.49 0.62 -9.81
C ILE A 373 -8.58 2.14 -9.70
N SER A 374 -9.44 2.64 -8.81
CA SER A 374 -9.61 4.07 -8.56
C SER A 374 -8.36 4.70 -7.93
N ALA A 375 -7.63 3.96 -7.11
CA ALA A 375 -6.44 4.45 -6.43
C ALA A 375 -5.24 4.57 -7.40
N ILE A 376 -5.03 3.56 -8.25
CA ILE A 376 -3.98 3.54 -9.28
C ILE A 376 -4.18 4.69 -10.28
N ASP A 377 -5.42 4.95 -10.70
CA ASP A 377 -5.74 6.09 -11.56
C ASP A 377 -5.34 7.43 -10.91
N LYS A 378 -5.46 7.53 -9.58
CA LYS A 378 -5.08 8.69 -8.76
C LYS A 378 -3.59 8.72 -8.35
N GLY A 379 -2.77 7.81 -8.87
CA GLY A 379 -1.33 7.77 -8.66
C GLY A 379 -0.86 6.81 -7.57
N LEU A 380 -1.68 5.86 -7.10
CA LEU A 380 -1.18 4.78 -6.25
C LEU A 380 -0.20 3.91 -7.03
N ASP A 381 1.03 3.84 -6.55
CA ASP A 381 2.05 2.95 -7.07
C ASP A 381 1.98 1.60 -6.34
N ALA A 382 1.19 0.67 -6.88
CA ALA A 382 1.01 -0.68 -6.35
C ALA A 382 0.55 -1.65 -7.46
N LYS A 383 0.76 -2.96 -7.25
CA LYS A 383 0.32 -4.02 -8.16
C LYS A 383 -0.35 -5.16 -7.43
N ILE A 384 -1.35 -5.76 -8.08
CA ILE A 384 -1.97 -7.01 -7.66
C ILE A 384 -1.00 -8.14 -8.05
N VAL A 385 -0.55 -8.89 -7.04
CA VAL A 385 0.44 -9.97 -7.23
C VAL A 385 -0.15 -11.35 -7.01
N ALA A 386 -1.33 -11.46 -6.37
CA ALA A 386 -2.05 -12.72 -6.20
C ALA A 386 -3.56 -12.46 -6.05
N ALA A 387 -4.36 -13.46 -6.41
CA ALA A 387 -5.77 -13.47 -6.03
C ALA A 387 -5.93 -13.89 -4.57
N VAL A 388 -7.07 -13.60 -3.94
CA VAL A 388 -7.43 -14.11 -2.60
C VAL A 388 -8.70 -14.93 -2.67
N GLN A 389 -9.71 -14.44 -3.39
CA GLN A 389 -10.95 -15.18 -3.62
C GLN A 389 -11.77 -14.58 -4.77
N ILE A 390 -12.69 -15.38 -5.31
CA ILE A 390 -13.78 -14.94 -6.19
C ILE A 390 -15.16 -15.15 -5.53
N ASN A 391 -16.13 -14.35 -5.95
CA ASN A 391 -17.52 -14.32 -5.45
C ASN A 391 -17.67 -13.95 -3.96
N GLY A 392 -18.64 -14.56 -3.26
CA GLY A 392 -18.73 -14.55 -1.81
C GLY A 392 -19.56 -13.43 -1.18
N SER A 393 -20.35 -12.69 -1.96
CA SER A 393 -21.32 -11.72 -1.42
C SER A 393 -22.75 -12.17 -1.69
N ALA A 394 -23.73 -11.62 -0.99
CA ALA A 394 -25.13 -11.95 -1.23
C ALA A 394 -26.07 -10.79 -0.92
N LEU A 395 -27.15 -10.70 -1.69
CA LEU A 395 -28.24 -9.77 -1.44
C LEU A 395 -29.21 -10.42 -0.47
N VAL A 396 -29.45 -9.73 0.64
CA VAL A 396 -30.39 -10.11 1.69
C VAL A 396 -31.51 -9.09 1.72
N LEU A 397 -32.76 -9.53 1.68
CA LEU A 397 -33.93 -8.67 1.85
C LEU A 397 -34.62 -8.98 3.18
N LEU A 398 -35.40 -8.03 3.69
CA LEU A 398 -36.33 -8.30 4.78
C LEU A 398 -37.24 -9.49 4.45
N PRO A 399 -37.62 -10.34 5.42
CA PRO A 399 -38.30 -11.61 5.14
C PRO A 399 -39.57 -11.47 4.28
N GLU A 400 -40.37 -10.44 4.52
CA GLU A 400 -41.60 -10.15 3.77
C GLU A 400 -41.36 -9.70 2.31
N LEU A 401 -40.23 -9.06 2.03
CA LEU A 401 -39.82 -8.67 0.69
C LEU A 401 -39.23 -9.87 -0.04
N ALA A 402 -38.38 -10.64 0.64
CA ALA A 402 -37.79 -11.87 0.11
C ALA A 402 -38.83 -12.91 -0.28
N ALA A 403 -39.92 -13.04 0.47
CA ALA A 403 -41.01 -13.98 0.17
C ALA A 403 -41.69 -13.73 -1.20
N ASN A 404 -41.62 -12.49 -1.71
CA ASN A 404 -42.18 -12.10 -3.00
C ASN A 404 -41.11 -11.85 -4.08
N TYR A 405 -39.84 -12.08 -3.76
CA TYR A 405 -38.74 -11.84 -4.68
C TYR A 405 -38.71 -12.92 -5.78
N THR A 406 -38.72 -12.49 -7.03
CA THR A 406 -38.62 -13.36 -8.21
C THR A 406 -37.52 -12.91 -9.16
N SER A 407 -37.21 -11.61 -9.21
CA SER A 407 -36.23 -11.03 -10.13
C SER A 407 -35.66 -9.72 -9.59
N ALA A 408 -34.59 -9.23 -10.25
CA ALA A 408 -33.99 -7.93 -9.94
C ALA A 408 -35.00 -6.77 -9.96
N LYS A 409 -36.06 -6.84 -10.78
CA LYS A 409 -37.07 -5.77 -10.88
C LYS A 409 -37.86 -5.57 -9.59
N ASP A 410 -37.93 -6.58 -8.73
CA ASP A 410 -38.68 -6.53 -7.48
C ASP A 410 -37.99 -5.65 -6.43
N ILE A 411 -36.71 -5.30 -6.62
CA ILE A 411 -36.00 -4.39 -5.71
C ILE A 411 -36.09 -2.91 -6.12
N LYS A 412 -36.85 -2.60 -7.17
CA LYS A 412 -37.12 -1.21 -7.57
C LYS A 412 -37.88 -0.46 -6.46
N GLY A 413 -37.34 0.68 -6.06
CA GLY A 413 -37.85 1.55 -5.00
C GLY A 413 -37.38 1.17 -3.60
N LEU A 414 -36.64 0.08 -3.44
CA LEU A 414 -36.12 -0.37 -2.14
C LEU A 414 -34.85 0.38 -1.74
N LYS A 415 -34.63 0.45 -0.43
CA LYS A 415 -33.39 0.91 0.20
C LYS A 415 -32.44 -0.25 0.41
N ILE A 416 -31.34 -0.28 -0.33
CA ILE A 416 -30.35 -1.34 -0.25
C ILE A 416 -29.04 -0.78 0.31
N ALA A 417 -28.66 -1.23 1.50
CA ALA A 417 -27.38 -0.84 2.10
C ALA A 417 -26.22 -1.69 1.55
N THR A 418 -25.12 -1.04 1.21
CA THR A 418 -23.87 -1.70 0.82
C THR A 418 -22.68 -0.78 1.10
N PHE A 419 -21.48 -1.22 0.74
CA PHE A 419 -20.26 -0.45 0.95
C PHE A 419 -20.21 0.85 0.13
N PRO A 420 -19.32 1.79 0.48
CA PRO A 420 -19.18 3.05 -0.25
C PRO A 420 -18.93 2.91 -1.75
N PRO A 421 -19.22 3.96 -2.54
CA PRO A 421 -19.00 3.97 -3.99
C PRO A 421 -17.58 3.56 -4.39
N GLY A 422 -17.46 2.71 -5.41
CA GLY A 422 -16.17 2.17 -5.89
C GLY A 422 -15.69 0.92 -5.14
N SER A 423 -16.47 0.40 -4.18
CA SER A 423 -16.26 -0.93 -3.62
C SER A 423 -16.73 -2.04 -4.58
N VAL A 424 -16.26 -3.28 -4.36
CA VAL A 424 -16.66 -4.44 -5.19
C VAL A 424 -18.18 -4.63 -5.17
N GLN A 425 -18.80 -4.55 -3.99
CA GLN A 425 -20.23 -4.75 -3.81
C GLN A 425 -21.06 -3.64 -4.50
N ASP A 426 -20.62 -2.39 -4.41
CA ASP A 426 -21.25 -1.26 -5.11
C ASP A 426 -21.22 -1.47 -6.64
N ILE A 427 -20.06 -1.84 -7.18
CA ILE A 427 -19.87 -2.04 -8.63
C ILE A 427 -20.72 -3.21 -9.14
N ILE A 428 -20.72 -4.35 -8.44
CA ILE A 428 -21.55 -5.50 -8.82
C ILE A 428 -23.03 -5.16 -8.77
N LEU A 429 -23.49 -4.52 -7.69
CA LEU A 429 -24.90 -4.17 -7.53
C LEU A 429 -25.35 -3.23 -8.65
N LYS A 430 -24.61 -2.15 -8.90
CA LYS A 430 -24.93 -1.18 -9.96
C LYS A 430 -24.90 -1.80 -11.34
N LYS A 431 -23.91 -2.64 -11.63
CA LYS A 431 -23.82 -3.36 -12.91
C LYS A 431 -25.00 -4.31 -13.09
N TRP A 432 -25.30 -5.12 -12.08
CA TRP A 432 -26.41 -6.08 -12.11
C TRP A 432 -27.77 -5.39 -12.29
N LEU A 433 -27.99 -4.24 -11.64
CA LEU A 433 -29.17 -3.40 -11.86
C LEU A 433 -29.29 -2.96 -13.33
N LYS A 434 -28.20 -2.43 -13.91
CA LYS A 434 -28.16 -2.01 -15.32
C LYS A 434 -28.43 -3.17 -16.27
N ASP A 435 -27.79 -4.32 -16.05
CA ASP A 435 -27.97 -5.53 -16.87
C ASP A 435 -29.43 -6.03 -16.86
N ASN A 436 -30.19 -5.72 -15.79
CA ASN A 436 -31.60 -6.05 -15.65
C ASN A 436 -32.56 -4.90 -16.03
N GLY A 437 -32.04 -3.82 -16.63
CA GLY A 437 -32.82 -2.69 -17.11
C GLY A 437 -33.32 -1.73 -16.03
N LEU A 438 -32.63 -1.67 -14.88
CA LEU A 438 -32.88 -0.70 -13.81
C LEU A 438 -31.78 0.38 -13.81
N ASP A 439 -32.17 1.62 -13.55
CA ASP A 439 -31.23 2.73 -13.37
C ASP A 439 -30.76 2.75 -11.90
N PRO A 440 -29.47 2.45 -11.63
CA PRO A 440 -28.98 2.36 -10.24
C PRO A 440 -29.05 3.66 -9.46
N GLU A 441 -29.18 4.82 -10.12
CA GLU A 441 -29.24 6.13 -9.46
C GLU A 441 -30.68 6.61 -9.22
N LYS A 442 -31.68 5.95 -9.82
CA LYS A 442 -33.09 6.39 -9.77
C LYS A 442 -34.06 5.31 -9.30
N ASP A 443 -33.79 4.06 -9.67
CA ASP A 443 -34.71 2.95 -9.44
C ASP A 443 -34.46 2.26 -8.10
N VAL A 444 -33.29 2.40 -7.46
CA VAL A 444 -32.98 1.80 -6.16
C VAL A 444 -32.24 2.82 -5.30
N ASP A 445 -32.60 2.93 -4.02
CA ASP A 445 -31.95 3.83 -3.07
C ASP A 445 -30.76 3.11 -2.41
N ILE A 446 -29.58 3.22 -3.04
CA ILE A 446 -28.36 2.54 -2.55
C ILE A 446 -27.74 3.39 -1.44
N ILE A 447 -27.72 2.85 -0.21
CA ILE A 447 -27.22 3.56 0.96
C ILE A 447 -25.79 3.11 1.30
N PRO A 448 -24.78 3.97 1.10
CA PRO A 448 -23.40 3.62 1.41
C PRO A 448 -23.14 3.65 2.92
N MET A 449 -22.62 2.57 3.47
CA MET A 449 -22.28 2.48 4.89
C MET A 449 -21.19 1.43 5.17
N GLY A 450 -20.65 1.44 6.40
CA GLY A 450 -19.67 0.44 6.83
C GLY A 450 -20.29 -0.94 7.06
N HIS A 451 -19.46 -1.98 7.12
CA HIS A 451 -19.91 -3.38 7.27
C HIS A 451 -20.85 -3.57 8.48
N GLN A 452 -20.41 -3.14 9.66
CA GLN A 452 -21.19 -3.28 10.90
C GLN A 452 -22.45 -2.41 10.92
N GLU A 453 -22.38 -1.22 10.30
CA GLU A 453 -23.51 -0.30 10.19
C GLU A 453 -24.62 -0.90 9.31
N ALA A 454 -24.28 -1.57 8.21
CA ALA A 454 -25.22 -2.27 7.35
C ALA A 454 -25.96 -3.41 8.06
N ILE A 455 -25.24 -4.20 8.85
CA ILE A 455 -25.84 -5.28 9.66
C ILE A 455 -26.86 -4.68 10.64
N SER A 456 -26.47 -3.67 11.41
CA SER A 456 -27.39 -3.00 12.35
C SER A 456 -28.56 -2.32 11.65
N ALA A 457 -28.38 -1.79 10.44
CA ALA A 457 -29.44 -1.13 9.68
C ALA A 457 -30.54 -2.10 9.25
N ILE A 458 -30.20 -3.32 8.79
CA ILE A 458 -31.22 -4.33 8.42
C ILE A 458 -31.89 -4.94 9.65
N GLU A 459 -31.15 -5.19 10.73
CA GLU A 459 -31.71 -5.64 12.01
C GLU A 459 -32.71 -4.63 12.59
N ALA A 460 -32.37 -3.34 12.51
CA ALA A 460 -33.25 -2.24 12.92
C ALA A 460 -34.36 -1.94 11.90
N ARG A 461 -34.39 -2.65 10.76
CA ARG A 461 -35.35 -2.46 9.65
C ARG A 461 -35.34 -1.01 9.11
N ALA A 462 -34.18 -0.37 9.16
CA ALA A 462 -33.95 0.97 8.62
C ALA A 462 -33.72 0.96 7.09
N VAL A 463 -33.37 -0.21 6.56
CA VAL A 463 -33.23 -0.51 5.12
C VAL A 463 -34.03 -1.76 4.77
N ASP A 464 -34.38 -1.89 3.49
CA ASP A 464 -35.17 -3.00 2.94
C ASP A 464 -34.31 -4.23 2.64
N GLY A 465 -33.01 -4.01 2.46
CA GLY A 465 -32.03 -5.07 2.23
C GLY A 465 -30.59 -4.60 2.36
N VAL A 466 -29.68 -5.57 2.32
CA VAL A 466 -28.23 -5.35 2.35
C VAL A 466 -27.54 -6.21 1.29
N PHE A 467 -26.47 -5.71 0.69
CA PHE A 467 -25.57 -6.49 -0.16
C PHE A 467 -24.17 -6.51 0.46
N LEU A 468 -23.83 -7.64 1.09
CA LEU A 468 -22.66 -7.78 1.97
C LEU A 468 -21.86 -9.08 1.70
N PRO A 469 -20.57 -9.11 2.05
CA PRO A 469 -19.74 -10.31 1.96
C PRO A 469 -20.05 -11.30 3.08
N SER A 470 -19.85 -12.59 2.78
CA SER A 470 -19.82 -13.68 3.77
C SER A 470 -18.89 -13.33 4.96
N PRO A 471 -19.23 -13.70 6.21
CA PRO A 471 -20.34 -14.56 6.64
C PRO A 471 -21.66 -13.82 6.91
N SER A 472 -21.67 -12.49 6.80
CA SER A 472 -22.79 -11.66 7.29
C SER A 472 -24.16 -11.98 6.69
N PRO A 473 -24.31 -12.24 5.37
CA PRO A 473 -25.59 -12.66 4.83
C PRO A 473 -26.17 -13.91 5.49
N THR A 474 -25.32 -14.90 5.82
CA THR A 474 -25.75 -16.12 6.51
C THR A 474 -26.14 -15.84 7.95
N ILE A 475 -25.37 -15.00 8.66
CA ILE A 475 -25.67 -14.61 10.04
C ILE A 475 -27.04 -13.90 10.11
N ILE A 476 -27.25 -12.87 9.27
CA ILE A 476 -28.50 -12.12 9.20
C ILE A 476 -29.70 -13.04 8.94
N GLU A 477 -29.53 -14.05 8.08
CA GLU A 477 -30.59 -15.00 7.78
C GLU A 477 -30.88 -15.96 8.95
N MET A 478 -29.83 -16.46 9.61
CA MET A 478 -29.94 -17.36 10.77
C MET A 478 -30.57 -16.68 11.98
N GLU A 479 -30.30 -15.39 12.18
CA GLU A 479 -30.91 -14.56 13.22
C GLU A 479 -32.33 -14.10 12.86
N GLY A 480 -32.76 -14.33 11.62
CA GLY A 480 -34.12 -14.05 11.16
C GLY A 480 -34.37 -12.59 10.76
N ALA A 481 -33.33 -11.75 10.73
CA ALA A 481 -33.42 -10.35 10.31
C ALA A 481 -33.62 -10.21 8.79
N GLY A 482 -33.26 -11.22 8.00
CA GLY A 482 -33.45 -11.22 6.55
C GLY A 482 -33.44 -12.61 5.91
N ARG A 483 -33.52 -12.64 4.58
CA ARG A 483 -33.41 -13.85 3.76
C ARG A 483 -32.53 -13.57 2.54
N ILE A 484 -31.61 -14.49 2.25
CA ILE A 484 -30.76 -14.39 1.07
C ILE A 484 -31.63 -14.64 -0.16
N VAL A 485 -31.62 -13.70 -1.13
CA VAL A 485 -32.41 -13.80 -2.36
C VAL A 485 -31.58 -14.09 -3.61
N ILE A 486 -30.30 -13.68 -3.61
CA ILE A 486 -29.36 -14.00 -4.68
C ILE A 486 -27.91 -13.92 -4.16
N LEU A 487 -27.07 -14.87 -4.59
CA LEU A 487 -25.62 -14.84 -4.37
C LEU A 487 -24.93 -14.04 -5.48
N SER A 488 -23.79 -13.42 -5.19
CA SER A 488 -23.12 -12.51 -6.11
C SER A 488 -22.62 -13.19 -7.40
N GLY A 489 -22.28 -14.48 -7.37
CA GLY A 489 -22.00 -15.27 -8.56
C GLY A 489 -23.22 -15.50 -9.46
N GLY A 490 -24.43 -15.39 -8.92
CA GLY A 490 -25.67 -15.34 -9.70
C GLY A 490 -25.93 -13.96 -10.34
N MET A 491 -25.34 -12.89 -9.77
CA MET A 491 -25.38 -11.54 -10.33
C MET A 491 -24.30 -11.35 -11.41
N MET A 492 -23.09 -11.85 -11.16
CA MET A 492 -21.95 -11.81 -12.06
C MET A 492 -21.08 -13.07 -11.86
N PRO A 493 -21.16 -14.08 -12.74
CA PRO A 493 -20.45 -15.35 -12.55
C PRO A 493 -18.92 -15.20 -12.46
N ASN A 494 -18.32 -15.84 -11.45
CA ASN A 494 -16.87 -15.87 -11.19
C ASN A 494 -16.23 -14.47 -11.14
N HIS A 495 -16.94 -13.49 -10.59
CA HIS A 495 -16.40 -12.16 -10.48
C HIS A 495 -15.21 -12.14 -9.51
N ALA A 496 -14.18 -11.37 -9.88
CA ALA A 496 -13.06 -11.05 -9.00
C ALA A 496 -13.61 -10.35 -7.77
N CYS A 497 -12.99 -10.60 -6.62
CA CYS A 497 -13.49 -9.98 -5.41
C CYS A 497 -12.33 -9.48 -4.57
N CYS A 498 -11.50 -10.31 -3.96
CA CYS A 498 -10.36 -9.81 -3.19
C CYS A 498 -9.03 -10.30 -3.75
N CYS A 499 -8.04 -9.43 -3.68
CA CYS A 499 -6.70 -9.64 -4.16
C CYS A 499 -5.65 -9.24 -3.12
N LEU A 500 -4.41 -9.67 -3.37
CA LEU A 500 -3.22 -9.29 -2.63
C LEU A 500 -2.51 -8.18 -3.41
N LEU A 501 -2.62 -6.96 -2.91
CA LEU A 501 -2.01 -5.76 -3.49
C LEU A 501 -0.71 -5.45 -2.74
N VAL A 502 0.37 -5.17 -3.46
CA VAL A 502 1.70 -4.87 -2.88
C VAL A 502 2.20 -3.54 -3.44
N SER A 503 2.83 -2.72 -2.59
CA SER A 503 3.36 -1.42 -3.00
C SER A 503 4.46 -1.54 -4.06
N GLY A 504 4.53 -0.55 -4.95
CA GLY A 504 5.58 -0.50 -5.98
C GLY A 504 6.98 -0.40 -5.39
N GLU A 505 7.13 0.24 -4.22
CA GLU A 505 8.38 0.26 -3.45
C GLU A 505 8.82 -1.17 -3.08
N MET A 506 7.93 -1.98 -2.49
CA MET A 506 8.23 -3.38 -2.16
C MET A 506 8.58 -4.21 -3.40
N ILE A 507 7.86 -4.01 -4.50
CA ILE A 507 8.10 -4.74 -5.76
C ILE A 507 9.47 -4.43 -6.33
N ARG A 508 9.89 -3.15 -6.32
CA ARG A 508 11.16 -2.72 -6.90
C ARG A 508 12.35 -2.94 -5.98
N GLU A 509 12.19 -2.72 -4.68
CA GLU A 509 13.30 -2.74 -3.72
C GLU A 509 13.45 -4.09 -2.99
N HIS A 510 12.37 -4.86 -2.86
CA HIS A 510 12.34 -6.11 -2.08
C HIS A 510 11.62 -7.27 -2.79
N PRO A 511 11.96 -7.58 -4.05
CA PRO A 511 11.27 -8.60 -4.83
C PRO A 511 11.27 -9.98 -4.17
N GLU A 512 12.35 -10.35 -3.46
CA GLU A 512 12.47 -11.62 -2.73
C GLU A 512 11.49 -11.73 -1.55
N ILE A 513 11.19 -10.60 -0.91
CA ILE A 513 10.21 -10.52 0.17
C ILE A 513 8.81 -10.65 -0.42
N VAL A 514 8.53 -9.99 -1.56
CA VAL A 514 7.26 -10.13 -2.28
C VAL A 514 7.00 -11.59 -2.67
N GLU A 515 8.00 -12.29 -3.22
CA GLU A 515 7.91 -13.73 -3.52
C GLU A 515 7.53 -14.55 -2.28
N GLN A 516 8.16 -14.29 -1.13
CA GLN A 516 7.82 -15.00 0.10
C GLN A 516 6.41 -14.65 0.61
N ILE A 517 5.98 -13.40 0.47
CA ILE A 517 4.63 -12.99 0.86
C ILE A 517 3.59 -13.80 0.08
N ILE A 518 3.79 -13.96 -1.23
CA ILE A 518 2.90 -14.76 -2.07
C ILE A 518 2.98 -16.24 -1.67
N ARG A 519 4.15 -16.81 -1.38
CA ARG A 519 4.27 -18.21 -0.91
C ARG A 519 3.49 -18.45 0.38
N THR A 520 3.65 -17.56 1.37
CA THR A 520 2.92 -17.64 2.64
C THR A 520 1.41 -17.51 2.43
N HIS A 521 0.98 -16.60 1.54
CA HIS A 521 -0.42 -16.47 1.13
C HIS A 521 -0.97 -17.75 0.48
N VAL A 522 -0.25 -18.32 -0.51
CA VAL A 522 -0.65 -19.56 -1.21
C VAL A 522 -0.80 -20.71 -0.21
N ASN A 523 0.18 -20.88 0.68
CA ASN A 523 0.12 -21.90 1.73
C ASN A 523 -1.10 -21.72 2.64
N ALA A 524 -1.43 -20.50 3.04
CA ALA A 524 -2.61 -20.23 3.85
C ALA A 524 -3.94 -20.44 3.13
N THR A 525 -3.99 -20.09 1.85
CA THR A 525 -5.15 -20.36 1.01
C THR A 525 -5.39 -21.87 0.86
N GLU A 526 -4.34 -22.66 0.58
CA GLU A 526 -4.46 -24.12 0.47
C GLU A 526 -4.78 -24.79 1.83
N TYR A 527 -4.21 -24.28 2.92
CA TYR A 527 -4.55 -24.74 4.26
C TYR A 527 -6.03 -24.55 4.58
N ASN A 528 -6.59 -23.38 4.29
CA ASN A 528 -8.01 -23.10 4.55
C ASN A 528 -8.94 -24.02 3.74
N LYS A 529 -8.58 -24.33 2.49
CA LYS A 529 -9.32 -25.30 1.67
C LYS A 529 -9.28 -26.71 2.27
N ALA A 530 -8.12 -27.13 2.79
CA ALA A 530 -7.93 -28.45 3.37
C ALA A 530 -8.53 -28.57 4.80
N HIS A 531 -8.64 -27.45 5.52
CA HIS A 531 -9.04 -27.39 6.93
C HIS A 531 -10.16 -26.35 7.17
N PRO A 532 -11.33 -26.47 6.51
CA PRO A 532 -12.38 -25.46 6.59
C PRO A 532 -12.97 -25.30 8.00
N ASP A 533 -13.02 -26.36 8.80
CA ASP A 533 -13.50 -26.27 10.19
C ASP A 533 -12.57 -25.44 11.08
N GLU A 534 -11.25 -25.61 10.90
CA GLU A 534 -10.27 -24.81 11.64
C GLU A 534 -10.24 -23.38 11.13
N ALA A 535 -10.38 -23.17 9.82
CA ALA A 535 -10.53 -21.83 9.24
C ALA A 535 -11.71 -21.08 9.88
N ALA A 536 -12.86 -21.76 10.07
CA ALA A 536 -14.01 -21.18 10.76
C ALA A 536 -13.70 -20.81 12.22
N GLU A 537 -12.97 -21.67 12.94
CA GLU A 537 -12.54 -21.40 14.32
C GLU A 537 -11.56 -20.22 14.42
N ILE A 538 -10.61 -20.10 13.49
CA ILE A 538 -9.68 -18.97 13.41
C ILE A 538 -10.45 -17.66 13.23
N PHE A 539 -11.38 -17.63 12.26
CA PHE A 539 -12.22 -16.46 12.02
C PHE A 539 -13.05 -16.11 13.25
N ALA A 540 -13.69 -17.10 13.89
CA ALA A 540 -14.50 -16.91 15.09
C ALA A 540 -13.68 -16.35 16.27
N ARG A 541 -12.45 -16.83 16.49
CA ARG A 541 -11.56 -16.30 17.54
C ARG A 541 -11.17 -14.84 17.31
N LYS A 542 -10.87 -14.47 16.07
CA LYS A 542 -10.45 -13.10 15.71
C LYS A 542 -11.60 -12.10 15.80
N THR A 543 -12.80 -12.49 15.36
CA THR A 543 -13.95 -11.58 15.22
C THR A 543 -14.96 -11.66 16.36
N GLY A 544 -14.93 -12.73 17.16
CA GLY A 544 -15.94 -13.00 18.19
C GLY A 544 -17.26 -13.58 17.65
N CYS A 545 -17.36 -13.87 16.34
CA CYS A 545 -18.53 -14.52 15.75
C CYS A 545 -18.73 -15.95 16.27
N ASP A 546 -19.99 -16.40 16.27
CA ASP A 546 -20.34 -17.79 16.55
C ASP A 546 -19.76 -18.71 15.46
N VAL A 547 -18.98 -19.71 15.88
CA VAL A 547 -18.28 -20.61 14.97
C VAL A 547 -19.24 -21.46 14.13
N GLU A 548 -20.41 -21.83 14.64
CA GLU A 548 -21.40 -22.60 13.88
C GLU A 548 -22.03 -21.75 12.79
N MET A 549 -22.26 -20.46 13.04
CA MET A 549 -22.71 -19.53 12.00
C MET A 549 -21.66 -19.36 10.89
N VAL A 550 -20.37 -19.31 11.26
CA VAL A 550 -19.28 -19.24 10.28
C VAL A 550 -19.19 -20.53 9.47
N ARG A 551 -19.25 -21.70 10.11
CA ARG A 551 -19.30 -23.02 9.44
C ARG A 551 -20.48 -23.12 8.48
N GLU A 552 -21.64 -22.64 8.89
CA GLU A 552 -22.82 -22.63 8.03
C GLU A 552 -22.65 -21.69 6.84
N SER A 553 -21.99 -20.54 7.03
CA SER A 553 -21.71 -19.60 5.94
C SER A 553 -20.85 -20.23 4.83
N PHE A 554 -19.88 -21.08 5.17
CA PHE A 554 -19.04 -21.79 4.20
C PHE A 554 -19.82 -22.77 3.33
N LYS A 555 -20.92 -23.33 3.84
CA LYS A 555 -21.79 -24.24 3.07
C LYS A 555 -22.72 -23.50 2.11
N ARG A 556 -23.10 -22.27 2.46
CA ARG A 556 -24.12 -21.48 1.75
C ARG A 556 -23.55 -20.49 0.74
N THR A 557 -22.33 -20.02 0.99
CA THR A 557 -21.66 -19.07 0.10
C THR A 557 -21.25 -19.70 -1.22
N ASP A 558 -21.17 -18.89 -2.28
CA ASP A 558 -20.56 -19.25 -3.56
C ASP A 558 -19.09 -18.81 -3.67
N MET A 559 -18.53 -18.31 -2.57
CA MET A 559 -17.13 -17.91 -2.44
C MET A 559 -16.20 -19.08 -2.77
N LYS A 560 -15.12 -18.79 -3.50
CA LYS A 560 -14.02 -19.72 -3.68
C LYS A 560 -12.71 -19.02 -3.33
N TRP A 561 -12.03 -19.50 -2.30
CA TRP A 561 -10.65 -19.10 -2.06
C TRP A 561 -9.78 -19.54 -3.23
N ILE A 562 -9.04 -18.60 -3.79
CA ILE A 562 -8.11 -18.81 -4.90
C ILE A 562 -6.86 -18.01 -4.62
N HIS A 563 -5.72 -18.41 -5.19
CA HIS A 563 -4.49 -17.63 -5.09
C HIS A 563 -3.95 -17.22 -6.46
N ASN A 564 -4.48 -17.79 -7.55
CA ASN A 564 -4.03 -17.51 -8.91
C ASN A 564 -4.61 -16.19 -9.45
N PRO A 565 -3.79 -15.14 -9.64
CA PRO A 565 -4.26 -13.84 -10.13
C PRO A 565 -4.84 -13.91 -11.55
N HIS A 566 -4.40 -14.85 -12.39
CA HIS A 566 -4.91 -15.01 -13.77
C HIS A 566 -6.41 -15.30 -13.83
N LEU A 567 -6.99 -15.84 -12.75
CA LEU A 567 -8.43 -16.08 -12.66
C LEU A 567 -9.24 -14.79 -12.44
N GLU A 568 -8.61 -13.73 -11.93
CA GLU A 568 -9.26 -12.45 -11.62
C GLU A 568 -9.09 -11.40 -12.72
N ILE A 569 -8.09 -11.55 -13.60
CA ILE A 569 -7.77 -10.57 -14.66
C ILE A 569 -9.01 -10.21 -15.50
N PRO A 570 -9.77 -11.15 -16.08
CA PRO A 570 -10.89 -10.80 -16.95
C PRO A 570 -11.97 -9.99 -16.22
N SER A 571 -12.28 -10.35 -14.98
CA SER A 571 -13.28 -9.64 -14.18
C SER A 571 -12.75 -8.28 -13.69
N THR A 572 -11.46 -8.16 -13.42
CA THR A 572 -10.84 -6.90 -13.00
C THR A 572 -10.83 -5.88 -14.13
N LEU A 573 -10.53 -6.31 -15.36
CA LEU A 573 -10.63 -5.45 -16.56
C LEU A 573 -12.07 -5.01 -16.84
N GLU A 574 -13.05 -5.89 -16.58
CA GLU A 574 -14.46 -5.50 -16.64
C GLU A 574 -14.81 -4.46 -15.56
N TYR A 575 -14.27 -4.60 -14.34
CA TYR A 575 -14.41 -3.56 -13.32
C TYR A 575 -13.75 -2.25 -13.71
N ALA A 576 -12.58 -2.27 -14.36
CA ALA A 576 -11.91 -1.07 -14.85
C ALA A 576 -12.76 -0.36 -15.91
N ARG A 577 -13.40 -1.12 -16.82
CA ARG A 577 -14.37 -0.60 -17.79
C ARG A 577 -15.57 0.04 -17.09
N VAL A 578 -16.16 -0.63 -16.11
CA VAL A 578 -17.31 -0.11 -15.36
C VAL A 578 -16.94 1.15 -14.57
N HIS A 579 -15.74 1.21 -13.97
CA HIS A 579 -15.25 2.40 -13.29
C HIS A 579 -15.15 3.60 -14.22
N TYR A 580 -14.56 3.40 -15.41
CA TYR A 580 -14.44 4.44 -16.41
C TYR A 580 -15.82 4.92 -16.89
N GLU A 581 -16.75 4.00 -17.19
CA GLU A 581 -18.12 4.34 -17.61
C GLU A 581 -18.94 5.05 -16.55
N MET A 582 -18.64 4.80 -15.27
CA MET A 582 -19.29 5.46 -14.14
C MET A 582 -18.58 6.76 -13.72
N GLY A 583 -17.46 7.13 -14.35
CA GLY A 583 -16.69 8.33 -14.02
C GLY A 583 -15.91 8.23 -12.70
N TYR A 584 -15.60 7.02 -12.24
CA TYR A 584 -14.73 6.81 -11.08
C TYR A 584 -13.24 6.93 -11.40
N THR A 585 -12.86 6.72 -12.67
CA THR A 585 -11.51 6.93 -13.18
C THR A 585 -11.51 7.89 -14.38
N ASP A 586 -10.42 8.63 -14.55
CA ASP A 586 -10.24 9.58 -15.66
C ASP A 586 -9.83 8.87 -16.96
N LYS A 587 -9.23 7.68 -16.84
CA LYS A 587 -8.84 6.81 -17.97
C LYS A 587 -9.27 5.37 -17.75
N LEU A 588 -9.33 4.63 -18.85
CA LEU A 588 -9.47 3.18 -18.84
C LEU A 588 -8.08 2.58 -18.60
N LEU A 589 -7.93 1.93 -17.44
CA LEU A 589 -6.70 1.24 -17.05
C LEU A 589 -6.63 -0.14 -17.71
N ALA A 590 -5.41 -0.56 -18.07
CA ALA A 590 -5.10 -1.83 -18.71
C ALA A 590 -4.63 -2.89 -17.69
N GLU A 591 -4.38 -4.12 -18.15
CA GLU A 591 -3.96 -5.22 -17.28
C GLU A 591 -2.64 -4.91 -16.56
N GLU A 592 -1.68 -4.37 -17.30
CA GLU A 592 -0.36 -3.96 -16.82
C GLU A 592 -0.42 -2.82 -15.82
N ASP A 593 -1.51 -2.04 -15.77
CA ASP A 593 -1.70 -1.01 -14.74
C ASP A 593 -2.03 -1.67 -13.39
N HIS A 594 -2.74 -2.79 -13.40
CA HIS A 594 -3.27 -3.45 -12.21
C HIS A 594 -2.40 -4.57 -11.68
N PHE A 595 -1.83 -5.39 -12.57
CA PHE A 595 -1.22 -6.66 -12.20
C PHE A 595 0.29 -6.68 -12.38
N ASP A 596 0.96 -7.46 -11.53
CA ASP A 596 2.29 -8.01 -11.77
C ASP A 596 2.27 -9.51 -11.43
N THR A 597 1.82 -10.33 -12.40
CA THR A 597 1.70 -11.77 -12.22
C THR A 597 3.04 -12.48 -12.22
N SER A 598 4.12 -11.81 -12.63
CA SER A 598 5.43 -12.44 -12.82
C SER A 598 5.97 -13.06 -11.54
N PHE A 599 5.68 -12.45 -10.38
CA PHE A 599 6.01 -12.99 -9.07
C PHE A 599 5.27 -14.28 -8.77
N TYR A 600 3.95 -14.30 -9.00
CA TYR A 600 3.13 -15.49 -8.79
C TYR A 600 3.55 -16.63 -9.73
N ASP A 601 3.74 -16.32 -11.01
CA ASP A 601 4.12 -17.29 -12.03
C ASP A 601 5.49 -17.90 -11.72
N LYS A 602 6.43 -17.08 -11.24
CA LYS A 602 7.75 -17.55 -10.80
C LYS A 602 7.68 -18.51 -9.63
N ILE A 603 6.85 -18.25 -8.62
CA ILE A 603 6.79 -19.10 -7.41
C ILE A 603 5.93 -20.35 -7.58
N THR A 604 4.98 -20.34 -8.52
CA THR A 604 4.07 -21.46 -8.81
C THR A 604 4.45 -22.23 -10.08
N ALA A 605 5.59 -21.90 -10.69
CA ALA A 605 6.15 -22.66 -11.80
C ALA A 605 6.38 -24.12 -11.37
N ILE A 606 5.68 -25.04 -12.05
CA ILE A 606 5.82 -26.49 -11.86
C ILE A 606 6.59 -27.10 -13.02
N PHE A 607 7.31 -28.21 -12.78
CA PHE A 607 7.91 -28.97 -13.88
C PHE A 607 6.93 -30.05 -14.33
N ASP A 608 6.16 -29.80 -15.39
CA ASP A 608 5.18 -30.76 -15.90
C ASP A 608 5.53 -31.23 -17.31
N THR A 609 5.62 -32.55 -17.52
CA THR A 609 5.77 -33.11 -18.87
C THR A 609 4.46 -33.16 -19.63
N GLY A 610 3.33 -33.12 -18.92
CA GLY A 610 1.99 -33.41 -19.42
C GLY A 610 1.74 -34.91 -19.66
N GLN A 611 0.59 -35.20 -20.27
CA GLN A 611 0.25 -36.53 -20.77
C GLN A 611 0.62 -36.70 -22.26
N PRO A 612 1.24 -37.82 -22.70
CA PRO A 612 1.50 -38.08 -24.11
C PRO A 612 0.20 -38.22 -24.90
N LYS A 613 0.16 -37.69 -26.15
CA LYS A 613 -1.00 -37.83 -27.05
C LYS A 613 -1.32 -39.30 -27.40
N ASN A 614 -0.31 -40.16 -27.41
CA ASN A 614 -0.44 -41.60 -27.63
C ASN A 614 0.17 -42.34 -26.43
N PRO A 615 -0.57 -42.50 -25.32
CA PRO A 615 -0.06 -43.15 -24.12
C PRO A 615 0.14 -44.64 -24.40
N TYR A 616 1.38 -45.06 -24.62
CA TYR A 616 1.69 -46.48 -24.70
C TYR A 616 1.59 -47.09 -23.28
N PRO A 617 0.90 -48.23 -23.08
CA PRO A 617 0.90 -48.91 -21.79
C PRO A 617 2.30 -49.43 -21.48
N SER A 618 3.03 -48.74 -20.60
CA SER A 618 4.40 -49.11 -20.27
C SER A 618 4.48 -50.02 -19.04
N ILE A 619 5.32 -51.05 -19.13
CA ILE A 619 5.77 -51.84 -17.98
C ILE A 619 6.42 -50.91 -16.93
N PHE A 620 6.19 -51.17 -15.65
CA PHE A 620 6.87 -50.45 -14.57
C PHE A 620 8.38 -50.73 -14.57
N GLY A 621 9.18 -49.79 -14.06
CA GLY A 621 10.64 -49.92 -14.11
C GLY A 621 11.38 -48.77 -13.45
N THR A 622 12.65 -48.62 -13.81
CA THR A 622 13.52 -47.55 -13.29
C THR A 622 13.96 -46.65 -14.42
N HIS A 623 13.56 -45.39 -14.36
CA HIS A 623 13.95 -44.31 -15.27
C HIS A 623 15.13 -43.56 -14.68
N ASN A 624 16.14 -43.28 -15.51
CA ASN A 624 17.26 -42.41 -15.17
C ASN A 624 17.41 -41.37 -16.28
N GLY A 625 17.81 -40.17 -15.89
CA GLY A 625 17.99 -39.06 -16.82
C GLY A 625 18.39 -37.80 -16.10
N THR A 626 18.20 -36.68 -16.77
CA THR A 626 18.40 -35.35 -16.21
C THR A 626 17.20 -34.45 -16.47
N ILE A 627 16.97 -33.52 -15.55
CA ILE A 627 16.00 -32.42 -15.65
C ILE A 627 16.79 -31.12 -15.62
N THR A 628 16.47 -30.19 -16.52
CA THR A 628 17.01 -28.82 -16.52
C THR A 628 15.83 -27.87 -16.62
N PRO A 629 15.44 -27.20 -15.52
CA PRO A 629 14.33 -26.27 -15.55
C PRO A 629 14.77 -24.94 -16.19
N ASN A 630 13.86 -24.24 -16.87
CA ASN A 630 14.12 -22.88 -17.38
C ASN A 630 13.60 -21.80 -16.42
N ALA A 631 12.73 -22.17 -15.47
CA ALA A 631 12.28 -21.37 -14.33
C ALA A 631 12.77 -21.99 -13.01
N THR A 632 12.75 -21.23 -11.92
CA THR A 632 13.05 -21.80 -10.59
C THR A 632 11.79 -22.49 -10.07
N ILE A 633 11.90 -23.76 -9.69
CA ILE A 633 10.77 -24.63 -9.34
C ILE A 633 10.98 -25.12 -7.92
N GLU A 634 10.04 -24.84 -7.02
CA GLU A 634 9.99 -25.53 -5.73
C GLU A 634 9.32 -26.89 -5.91
N VAL A 635 9.91 -27.91 -5.30
CA VAL A 635 9.47 -29.30 -5.43
C VAL A 635 9.32 -29.88 -4.03
N SER A 636 8.11 -30.33 -3.74
CA SER A 636 7.71 -31.06 -2.55
C SER A 636 7.15 -32.45 -2.88
N LYS A 637 6.63 -32.64 -4.09
CA LYS A 637 5.96 -33.84 -4.59
C LYS A 637 6.37 -34.15 -6.03
N LEU A 638 6.34 -35.44 -6.34
CA LEU A 638 6.43 -35.95 -7.71
C LEU A 638 5.19 -36.79 -8.02
N TYR A 639 4.48 -36.38 -9.06
CA TYR A 639 3.36 -37.10 -9.65
C TYR A 639 3.83 -37.88 -10.87
N THR A 640 3.19 -39.01 -11.14
CA THR A 640 3.42 -39.80 -12.35
C THR A 640 2.09 -40.07 -13.00
N TYR A 641 1.94 -39.70 -14.28
CA TYR A 641 0.69 -39.88 -14.99
C TYR A 641 0.44 -41.38 -15.23
N PRO A 642 -0.64 -41.96 -14.67
CA PRO A 642 -0.95 -43.39 -14.85
C PRO A 642 -1.53 -43.65 -16.24
N CYS A 643 -1.31 -44.85 -16.78
CA CYS A 643 -2.18 -45.33 -17.87
C CYS A 643 -3.61 -45.50 -17.35
N GLU A 644 -4.61 -45.22 -18.19
CA GLU A 644 -6.02 -45.36 -17.82
C GLU A 644 -6.33 -46.78 -17.30
N GLY A 645 -7.07 -46.86 -16.19
CA GLY A 645 -7.40 -48.14 -15.54
C GLY A 645 -6.24 -48.79 -14.76
N THR A 646 -5.09 -48.11 -14.62
CA THR A 646 -3.95 -48.62 -13.83
C THR A 646 -3.74 -47.80 -12.57
N GLY A 647 -3.19 -48.44 -11.53
CA GLY A 647 -2.84 -47.78 -10.27
C GLY A 647 -1.49 -47.05 -10.31
N GLY A 648 -1.13 -46.40 -11.42
CA GLY A 648 0.19 -45.77 -11.63
C GLY A 648 0.66 -44.92 -10.44
N HIS A 649 1.84 -45.24 -9.90
CA HIS A 649 2.48 -44.53 -8.80
C HIS A 649 4.00 -44.67 -8.87
N THR A 650 4.72 -43.78 -8.20
CA THR A 650 6.18 -43.85 -8.03
C THR A 650 6.54 -44.50 -6.70
N LYS A 651 7.41 -45.51 -6.74
CA LYS A 651 7.94 -46.23 -5.56
C LYS A 651 9.13 -45.54 -4.92
N TYR A 652 9.92 -44.83 -5.73
CA TYR A 652 11.12 -44.14 -5.29
C TYR A 652 11.48 -43.05 -6.29
N ALA A 653 11.84 -41.88 -5.79
CA ALA A 653 12.41 -40.79 -6.57
C ALA A 653 13.69 -40.30 -5.90
N ARG A 654 14.71 -39.95 -6.69
CA ARG A 654 15.88 -39.20 -6.25
C ARG A 654 16.21 -38.16 -7.28
N ILE A 655 16.50 -36.93 -6.85
CA ILE A 655 16.92 -35.82 -7.71
C ILE A 655 18.19 -35.21 -7.10
N TRP A 656 19.27 -35.11 -7.89
CA TRP A 656 20.55 -34.67 -7.35
C TRP A 656 21.50 -34.02 -8.37
N ASN A 657 22.38 -33.15 -7.88
CA ASN A 657 23.58 -32.64 -8.53
C ASN A 657 24.68 -32.36 -7.48
N SER A 658 25.64 -31.49 -7.77
CA SER A 658 26.70 -31.12 -6.81
C SER A 658 26.22 -30.30 -5.61
N SER A 659 25.04 -29.65 -5.70
CA SER A 659 24.50 -28.74 -4.69
C SER A 659 23.23 -29.25 -3.98
N LEU A 660 22.61 -30.29 -4.50
CA LEU A 660 21.33 -30.83 -4.02
C LEU A 660 21.37 -32.36 -4.13
N ASP A 661 20.88 -33.07 -3.12
CA ASP A 661 20.68 -34.52 -3.18
C ASP A 661 19.49 -34.90 -2.29
N THR A 662 18.34 -35.11 -2.92
CA THR A 662 17.08 -35.41 -2.22
C THR A 662 16.45 -36.68 -2.77
N ASN A 663 15.72 -37.40 -1.91
CA ASN A 663 15.00 -38.59 -2.29
C ASN A 663 13.65 -38.70 -1.57
N ALA A 664 12.78 -39.52 -2.15
CA ALA A 664 11.46 -39.82 -1.64
C ALA A 664 11.20 -41.32 -1.82
N THR A 665 10.58 -41.94 -0.81
CA THR A 665 10.19 -43.37 -0.84
C THR A 665 8.69 -43.50 -0.59
N TRP A 666 8.05 -44.41 -1.32
CA TRP A 666 6.61 -44.60 -1.26
C TRP A 666 6.18 -45.26 0.05
N ASN A 667 5.17 -44.69 0.70
CA ASN A 667 4.72 -45.07 2.05
C ASN A 667 3.41 -45.90 2.05
N GLY A 668 2.98 -46.43 0.90
CA GLY A 668 1.78 -47.27 0.79
C GLY A 668 0.57 -46.57 0.16
N TYR A 669 -0.56 -47.27 0.09
CA TYR A 669 -1.82 -46.78 -0.48
C TYR A 669 -2.63 -45.99 0.55
N VAL A 670 -2.15 -44.82 0.94
CA VAL A 670 -2.81 -43.93 1.91
C VAL A 670 -2.93 -42.53 1.29
N GLY A 671 -4.10 -41.88 1.40
CA GLY A 671 -4.32 -40.55 0.85
C GLY A 671 -4.24 -40.50 -0.69
N ASP A 672 -3.63 -39.44 -1.24
CA ASP A 672 -3.33 -39.32 -2.66
C ASP A 672 -2.10 -40.16 -3.04
N TRP A 673 -2.33 -41.45 -3.27
CA TRP A 673 -1.27 -42.43 -3.54
C TRP A 673 -0.65 -42.33 -4.95
N HIS A 674 -1.13 -41.42 -5.80
CA HIS A 674 -0.58 -41.18 -7.14
C HIS A 674 0.69 -40.30 -7.14
N ASN A 675 1.01 -39.69 -6.00
CA ASN A 675 2.24 -38.92 -5.81
C ASN A 675 3.17 -39.56 -4.77
N ILE A 676 4.41 -39.10 -4.78
CA ILE A 676 5.39 -39.35 -3.72
C ILE A 676 5.86 -38.00 -3.18
N SER A 677 5.87 -37.85 -1.85
CA SER A 677 6.32 -36.62 -1.19
C SER A 677 7.79 -36.76 -0.77
N PHE A 678 8.58 -35.72 -1.01
CA PHE A 678 9.93 -35.61 -0.50
C PHE A 678 9.91 -35.21 0.98
N ASN A 679 10.93 -35.62 1.74
CA ASN A 679 10.98 -35.36 3.19
C ASN A 679 11.00 -33.85 3.52
N GLU A 680 11.70 -33.08 2.68
CA GLU A 680 11.76 -31.63 2.76
C GLU A 680 11.58 -31.05 1.35
N PRO A 681 10.81 -29.95 1.20
CA PRO A 681 10.76 -29.20 -0.04
C PRO A 681 12.15 -28.72 -0.46
N PHE A 682 12.42 -28.70 -1.76
CA PHE A 682 13.70 -28.26 -2.31
C PHE A 682 13.50 -27.48 -3.61
N THR A 683 14.54 -26.76 -4.03
CA THR A 683 14.46 -25.88 -5.20
C THR A 683 15.30 -26.41 -6.36
N LEU A 684 14.69 -26.55 -7.53
CA LEU A 684 15.37 -26.69 -8.81
C LEU A 684 15.57 -25.30 -9.41
N VAL A 685 16.82 -24.86 -9.50
CA VAL A 685 17.18 -23.52 -9.96
C VAL A 685 17.19 -23.47 -11.48
N ALA A 686 16.60 -22.43 -12.06
CA ALA A 686 16.62 -22.16 -13.50
C ALA A 686 18.03 -22.33 -14.10
N GLY A 687 18.13 -23.04 -15.22
CA GLY A 687 19.36 -23.27 -15.95
C GLY A 687 20.32 -24.31 -15.35
N LYS A 688 20.05 -24.86 -14.15
CA LYS A 688 20.86 -25.92 -13.56
C LYS A 688 20.37 -27.30 -13.93
N THR A 689 21.28 -28.21 -14.26
CA THR A 689 20.93 -29.60 -14.57
C THR A 689 20.99 -30.47 -13.31
N TYR A 690 19.98 -31.32 -13.15
CA TYR A 690 19.84 -32.28 -12.05
C TYR A 690 19.67 -33.68 -12.62
N ASN A 691 20.37 -34.65 -12.07
CA ASN A 691 20.12 -36.06 -12.36
C ASN A 691 18.86 -36.52 -11.64
N TYR A 692 18.11 -37.44 -12.25
CA TYR A 692 16.99 -38.10 -11.59
C TYR A 692 17.07 -39.62 -11.72
N THR A 693 16.52 -40.29 -10.71
CA THR A 693 16.15 -41.71 -10.74
C THR A 693 14.71 -41.80 -10.26
N ILE A 694 13.81 -42.31 -11.11
CA ILE A 694 12.39 -42.50 -10.80
C ILE A 694 12.07 -43.97 -11.02
N ARG A 695 11.67 -44.66 -9.96
CA ARG A 695 11.24 -46.06 -10.01
C ARG A 695 9.73 -46.13 -9.89
N THR A 696 9.07 -46.52 -10.96
CA THR A 696 7.61 -46.65 -11.02
C THR A 696 7.17 -47.98 -10.42
N GLY A 697 6.05 -47.97 -9.70
CA GLY A 697 5.47 -49.13 -9.04
C GLY A 697 4.31 -49.79 -9.80
N SER A 698 3.81 -49.10 -10.82
CA SER A 698 2.73 -49.49 -11.73
C SER A 698 3.03 -48.88 -13.11
N TYR A 699 2.16 -49.07 -14.10
CA TYR A 699 2.31 -48.68 -15.50
C TYR A 699 2.21 -47.16 -15.67
N PRO A 700 3.33 -46.42 -15.86
CA PRO A 700 3.27 -44.99 -16.14
C PRO A 700 2.98 -44.74 -17.62
N GLN A 701 2.44 -43.57 -17.95
CA GLN A 701 2.52 -43.06 -19.32
C GLN A 701 3.97 -42.69 -19.65
N ILE A 702 4.40 -42.92 -20.88
CA ILE A 702 5.77 -42.69 -21.34
C ILE A 702 5.77 -41.90 -22.64
N TYR A 703 6.73 -40.99 -22.77
CA TYR A 703 7.12 -40.37 -24.01
C TYR A 703 8.23 -41.19 -24.68
N HIS A 704 8.03 -41.60 -25.93
CA HIS A 704 9.03 -42.27 -26.77
C HIS A 704 9.94 -41.25 -27.48
N THR A 705 10.73 -40.54 -26.69
CA THR A 705 11.73 -39.56 -27.15
C THR A 705 12.93 -39.53 -26.20
N PRO A 706 14.17 -39.36 -26.70
CA PRO A 706 15.34 -39.23 -25.85
C PRO A 706 15.37 -37.93 -25.02
N VAL A 707 14.71 -36.88 -25.51
CA VAL A 707 14.61 -35.56 -24.87
C VAL A 707 13.20 -35.00 -25.09
N LEU A 708 12.62 -34.41 -24.05
CA LEU A 708 11.33 -33.75 -24.07
C LEU A 708 11.49 -32.30 -23.56
N SER A 709 11.02 -31.35 -24.35
CA SER A 709 10.80 -29.97 -23.92
C SER A 709 9.45 -29.88 -23.22
N THR A 710 9.41 -29.17 -22.11
CA THR A 710 8.20 -28.76 -21.40
C THR A 710 8.11 -27.24 -21.41
N GLU A 711 7.02 -26.68 -20.87
CA GLU A 711 6.89 -25.24 -20.64
C GLU A 711 8.00 -24.72 -19.71
N ASN A 712 8.24 -25.46 -18.61
CA ASN A 712 9.16 -25.04 -17.55
C ASN A 712 10.52 -25.76 -17.56
N GLY A 713 10.94 -26.31 -18.71
CA GLY A 713 12.30 -26.83 -18.91
C GLY A 713 12.39 -28.04 -19.83
N TRP A 714 13.36 -28.91 -19.56
CA TRP A 714 13.67 -30.07 -20.39
C TRP A 714 13.96 -31.28 -19.52
N ILE A 715 13.52 -32.45 -19.97
CA ILE A 715 13.84 -33.75 -19.38
C ILE A 715 14.41 -34.69 -20.44
N ASN A 716 15.38 -35.51 -20.08
CA ASN A 716 15.90 -36.56 -20.96
C ASN A 716 15.80 -37.94 -20.32
N CYS A 717 15.99 -38.98 -21.13
CA CYS A 717 16.17 -40.35 -20.68
C CYS A 717 17.61 -40.79 -20.95
N THR A 718 18.41 -41.00 -19.91
CA THR A 718 19.73 -41.63 -20.05
C THR A 718 19.62 -43.14 -20.04
N ARG A 719 18.65 -43.72 -19.31
CA ARG A 719 18.35 -45.15 -19.31
C ARG A 719 17.06 -45.47 -18.57
N PHE A 720 16.11 -46.09 -19.26
CA PHE A 720 14.99 -46.82 -18.64
C PHE A 720 15.31 -48.32 -18.58
N THR A 721 15.01 -48.98 -17.47
CA THR A 721 15.10 -50.44 -17.31
C THR A 721 13.75 -50.97 -16.82
N ASP A 722 13.09 -51.80 -17.63
CA ASP A 722 11.78 -52.37 -17.29
C ASP A 722 11.88 -53.51 -16.26
N ALA A 723 10.73 -53.97 -15.77
CA ALA A 723 10.63 -55.07 -14.81
C ALA A 723 11.25 -56.40 -15.28
N ASN A 724 11.44 -56.58 -16.60
CA ASN A 724 12.08 -57.76 -17.19
C ASN A 724 13.59 -57.58 -17.41
N GLY A 725 14.14 -56.41 -17.05
CA GLY A 725 15.55 -56.07 -17.21
C GLY A 725 15.93 -55.55 -18.60
N LYS A 726 14.97 -55.32 -19.49
CA LYS A 726 15.23 -54.75 -20.82
C LYS A 726 15.46 -53.24 -20.71
N LYS A 727 16.40 -52.73 -21.50
CA LYS A 727 16.87 -51.34 -21.44
C LYS A 727 16.40 -50.53 -22.64
N TYR A 728 16.02 -49.29 -22.39
CA TYR A 728 15.58 -48.31 -23.38
C TYR A 728 16.23 -46.95 -23.08
N TYR A 729 16.40 -46.10 -24.09
CA TYR A 729 17.16 -44.84 -24.00
C TYR A 729 16.34 -43.62 -24.46
N ASP A 730 15.06 -43.85 -24.71
CA ASP A 730 14.10 -42.92 -25.30
C ASP A 730 12.77 -42.97 -24.56
N TRP A 731 12.73 -43.53 -23.34
CA TRP A 731 11.51 -43.75 -22.57
C TRP A 731 11.50 -42.81 -21.36
N ILE A 732 11.02 -41.59 -21.59
CA ILE A 732 10.87 -40.57 -20.56
C ILE A 732 9.53 -40.80 -19.82
N PRO A 733 9.54 -40.87 -18.48
CA PRO A 733 8.29 -41.00 -17.74
C PRO A 733 7.50 -39.70 -17.81
N ALA A 734 6.17 -39.79 -17.99
CA ALA A 734 5.29 -38.65 -17.85
C ALA A 734 5.14 -38.30 -16.36
N ILE A 735 5.69 -37.17 -15.95
CA ILE A 735 5.77 -36.74 -14.56
C ILE A 735 5.43 -35.26 -14.40
N ARG A 736 5.07 -34.90 -13.16
CA ARG A 736 4.89 -33.52 -12.73
C ARG A 736 5.56 -33.32 -11.38
N LEU A 737 6.40 -32.29 -11.25
CA LEU A 737 7.05 -31.87 -10.00
C LEU A 737 6.36 -30.60 -9.49
N GLU A 738 5.88 -30.66 -8.26
CA GLU A 738 5.15 -29.59 -7.55
C GLU A 738 5.64 -29.42 -6.13
#